data_AF-A0A409YQL4-F1
#
_entry.id   AF-A0A409YQL4-F1
#
_cell.length_a   1.000
_cell.length_b   1.000
_cell.length_c   1.000
_cell.angle_alpha   90.00
_cell.angle_beta   90.00
_cell.angle_gamma   90.00
#
_symmetry.space_group_name_H-M   'P 1'
#
loop_
_entity.id
_entity.type
_entity.pdbx_description
1 polymer ?
#
loop_
_entity_poly.entity_id
_entity_poly.type
_entity_poly.pdbx_seq_one_letter_code
_entity_poly.pdbx_strand_id
1 'polypeptide(L)'
;MSFSPLSLPLFRASSKRHDPRLRDITHIMRISSSLREHATLSSANERRIEMEFLAPWLATVKEAHDEIAKASGDVRDDLLLFLQMLEVTINSLNGRRKSEIAQSPFVHKPYKIPTEAHLHPFPPSSRDRIVTLFKIIDRQRSELSEAVGSFMSVSEEAPTDFLHLSPTFYRYAFLISNAPRWCLFDDDFRAAQVTTFDLIYNVVGREDIGFEGFEELDHREQTSKLLSALEKLLPTGLAFEWRVVDPVDAHHPHLIYSRHIDSYPLIMASVTGSEMEMNEAFSQLLSSYATSFSTRHLQTILRMMGAPIFFLVVAGASLFLGLGFSDRNSGHPLMQIFPNPVYLEPDYGQNKRSGSRTLWALRKCIRSLNQETLLTLSSLRTRPVTFNTPWAGLLGTGLSVISTLFPGVIYNAKIDLDAATTGDIRKRLQAFVDSTGEYECIIKAIYPLNYEAYGTEAHLVFADAGLAPKYICEAPSEYEMQIMKEIGKQASSSTDFDSIIRLIAMQRLKSPTPFEPGWVSLAKLRNHHRALALGGKAQIRSAIDEILCLLRSKHLVHGDLRPNNIMVKICLQPELRFVPRKDNKSICIMVIDFDWAGKDGTARYPVIRNPAIPWPGNNGGLIHSQHDRKMVDDWMKDWP
;
A
#
# COMPACT_ATOMS: atom_id res chain seq x y z
N MET A 1 -28.51 -12.63 40.09
CA MET A 1 -27.52 -13.71 40.16
C MET A 1 -26.35 -13.33 39.28
N SER A 2 -25.27 -12.84 39.90
CA SER A 2 -24.05 -12.35 39.26
C SER A 2 -23.02 -13.47 39.17
N PHE A 3 -22.51 -13.76 37.97
CA PHE A 3 -21.36 -14.65 37.79
C PHE A 3 -20.17 -13.89 37.19
N SER A 4 -19.07 -13.95 37.91
CA SER A 4 -17.73 -13.43 37.60
C SER A 4 -16.91 -14.48 36.83
N PRO A 5 -16.07 -14.13 35.85
CA PRO A 5 -15.17 -15.08 35.20
C PRO A 5 -13.71 -14.86 35.61
N LEU A 6 -13.15 -15.76 36.43
CA LEU A 6 -11.71 -15.92 36.62
C LEU A 6 -11.41 -17.38 36.98
N SER A 7 -10.84 -18.13 36.03
CA SER A 7 -9.81 -19.17 36.27
C SER A 7 -9.54 -19.97 34.98
N LEU A 8 -8.41 -19.69 34.31
CA LEU A 8 -7.77 -20.61 33.36
C LEU A 8 -6.52 -21.21 34.03
N PRO A 9 -6.22 -22.51 33.87
CA PRO A 9 -5.14 -23.16 34.58
C PRO A 9 -3.79 -23.03 33.87
N LEU A 10 -2.76 -22.78 34.68
CA LEU A 10 -1.33 -22.79 34.39
C LEU A 10 -0.85 -24.20 33.99
N PHE A 11 -0.21 -24.32 32.83
CA PHE A 11 0.54 -25.53 32.45
C PHE A 11 1.89 -25.58 33.18
N ARG A 12 2.11 -26.66 33.94
CA ARG A 12 3.39 -27.04 34.55
C ARG A 12 4.32 -27.65 33.49
N ALA A 13 5.58 -27.20 33.49
CA ALA A 13 6.67 -27.81 32.75
C ALA A 13 7.03 -29.19 33.34
N SER A 14 7.06 -30.23 32.51
CA SER A 14 7.54 -31.56 32.88
C SER A 14 9.01 -31.76 32.50
N SER A 15 9.71 -32.43 33.41
CA SER A 15 11.14 -32.71 33.46
C SER A 15 11.71 -33.53 32.30
N LYS A 16 12.96 -33.20 31.99
CA LYS A 16 13.96 -33.92 31.18
C LYS A 16 13.87 -35.45 31.29
N ARG A 17 13.84 -36.12 30.13
CA ARG A 17 14.39 -37.48 29.94
C ARG A 17 15.43 -37.44 28.82
N HIS A 18 16.57 -38.07 29.09
CA HIS A 18 17.67 -38.29 28.16
C HIS A 18 17.26 -39.33 27.11
N ASP A 19 17.42 -38.99 25.83
CA ASP A 19 17.36 -39.92 24.70
C ASP A 19 18.78 -40.08 24.10
N PRO A 20 19.37 -41.30 24.09
CA PRO A 20 20.69 -41.54 23.55
C PRO A 20 20.59 -41.99 22.08
N ARG A 21 20.28 -41.06 21.17
CA ARG A 21 20.42 -41.29 19.72
C ARG A 21 20.93 -40.02 19.02
N LEU A 22 22.22 -39.76 19.18
CA LEU A 22 22.97 -38.78 18.37
C LEU A 22 24.16 -39.49 17.73
N ARG A 23 23.87 -40.18 16.62
CA ARG A 23 24.85 -40.50 15.58
C ARG A 23 24.27 -39.98 14.27
N ASP A 24 24.54 -38.71 13.98
CA ASP A 24 24.61 -38.16 12.62
C ASP A 24 25.08 -36.70 12.67
N ILE A 25 26.39 -36.51 12.91
CA ILE A 25 27.07 -35.19 12.86
C ILE A 25 27.59 -34.88 11.45
N THR A 26 27.44 -35.80 10.50
CA THR A 26 27.89 -35.63 9.10
C THR A 26 26.97 -34.72 8.26
N HIS A 27 25.71 -34.49 8.67
CA HIS A 27 24.78 -33.64 7.92
C HIS A 27 24.94 -32.13 8.20
N ILE A 28 25.42 -31.75 9.39
CA ILE A 28 25.61 -30.35 9.79
C ILE A 28 26.84 -29.72 9.08
N MET A 29 27.86 -30.52 8.73
CA MET A 29 29.02 -30.01 7.99
C MET A 29 28.71 -29.70 6.52
N ARG A 30 27.78 -30.41 5.86
CA ARG A 30 27.35 -30.11 4.47
C ARG A 30 26.54 -28.82 4.35
N ILE A 31 25.76 -28.46 5.38
CA ILE A 31 25.04 -27.18 5.41
C ILE A 31 26.03 -26.01 5.59
N SER A 32 27.11 -26.21 6.35
CA SER A 32 28.14 -25.18 6.53
C SER A 32 28.97 -24.90 5.26
N SER A 33 29.15 -25.90 4.39
CA SER A 33 29.83 -25.72 3.10
C SER A 33 28.94 -25.04 2.07
N SER A 34 27.65 -25.37 1.98
CA SER A 34 26.73 -24.68 1.05
C SER A 34 26.48 -23.23 1.47
N LEU A 35 26.44 -22.92 2.77
CA LEU A 35 26.36 -21.54 3.27
C LEU A 35 27.62 -20.74 2.98
N ARG A 36 28.82 -21.36 2.99
CA ARG A 36 30.07 -20.71 2.56
C ARG A 36 30.11 -20.49 1.06
N GLU A 37 29.65 -21.47 0.26
CA GLU A 37 29.55 -21.33 -1.19
C GLU A 37 28.57 -20.21 -1.60
N HIS A 38 27.39 -20.13 -0.95
CA HIS A 38 26.45 -19.04 -1.14
C HIS A 38 27.02 -17.67 -0.73
N ALA A 39 27.77 -17.58 0.38
CA ALA A 39 28.42 -16.34 0.79
C ALA A 39 29.51 -15.90 -0.22
N THR A 40 30.29 -16.85 -0.76
CA THR A 40 31.29 -16.54 -1.80
C THR A 40 30.65 -16.12 -3.12
N LEU A 41 29.56 -16.78 -3.55
CA LEU A 41 28.80 -16.42 -4.76
C LEU A 41 28.14 -15.04 -4.62
N SER A 42 27.64 -14.69 -3.43
CA SER A 42 27.10 -13.35 -3.14
C SER A 42 28.18 -12.28 -3.30
N SER A 43 29.36 -12.48 -2.69
CA SER A 43 30.46 -11.51 -2.75
C SER A 43 31.04 -11.30 -4.15
N ALA A 44 31.05 -12.35 -4.98
CA ALA A 44 31.50 -12.28 -6.37
C ALA A 44 30.50 -11.52 -7.25
N ASN A 45 29.20 -11.73 -7.01
CA ASN A 45 28.12 -11.03 -7.72
C ASN A 45 27.99 -9.55 -7.34
N GLU A 46 28.34 -9.17 -6.11
CA GLU A 46 28.37 -7.77 -5.64
C GLU A 46 29.52 -7.01 -6.31
N ARG A 47 30.73 -7.59 -6.34
CA ARG A 47 31.88 -7.01 -7.07
C ARG A 47 31.61 -6.84 -8.56
N ARG A 48 30.76 -7.69 -9.14
CA ARG A 48 30.37 -7.62 -10.54
C ARG A 48 29.55 -6.36 -10.85
N ILE A 49 28.60 -5.96 -9.99
CA ILE A 49 27.83 -4.72 -10.20
C ILE A 49 28.73 -3.48 -10.11
N GLU A 50 29.61 -3.47 -9.11
CA GLU A 50 30.55 -2.36 -8.90
C GLU A 50 31.41 -2.13 -10.15
N MET A 51 32.00 -3.21 -10.69
CA MET A 51 32.89 -3.11 -11.86
C MET A 51 32.16 -2.91 -13.19
N GLU A 52 31.01 -3.57 -13.40
CA GLU A 52 30.32 -3.54 -14.70
C GLU A 52 29.45 -2.29 -14.87
N PHE A 53 28.90 -1.71 -13.79
CA PHE A 53 27.92 -0.63 -13.91
C PHE A 53 28.33 0.64 -13.14
N LEU A 54 28.64 0.53 -11.84
CA LEU A 54 28.86 1.73 -11.02
C LEU A 54 30.17 2.46 -11.35
N ALA A 55 31.26 1.73 -11.60
CA ALA A 55 32.55 2.35 -11.94
C ALA A 55 32.55 3.07 -13.30
N PRO A 56 32.04 2.48 -14.40
CA PRO A 56 31.86 3.21 -15.66
C PRO A 56 30.98 4.44 -15.51
N TRP A 57 29.92 4.32 -14.71
CA TRP A 57 28.99 5.42 -14.48
C TRP A 57 29.64 6.58 -13.74
N LEU A 58 30.38 6.29 -12.65
CA LEU A 58 31.13 7.29 -11.90
C LEU A 58 32.19 7.97 -12.76
N ALA A 59 32.87 7.23 -13.65
CA ALA A 59 33.85 7.80 -14.57
C ALA A 59 33.22 8.81 -15.54
N THR A 60 32.04 8.49 -16.11
CA THR A 60 31.32 9.42 -16.99
C THR A 60 30.81 10.66 -16.24
N VAL A 61 30.38 10.52 -14.99
CA VAL A 61 29.99 11.67 -14.15
C VAL A 61 31.17 12.61 -13.89
N LYS A 62 32.35 12.08 -13.58
CA LYS A 62 33.58 12.87 -13.39
C LYS A 62 33.99 13.59 -14.68
N GLU A 63 33.89 12.92 -15.82
CA GLU A 63 34.18 13.55 -17.11
C GLU A 63 33.22 14.71 -17.41
N ALA A 64 31.93 14.54 -17.13
CA ALA A 64 30.94 15.62 -17.27
C ALA A 64 31.22 16.78 -16.32
N HIS A 65 31.68 16.49 -15.11
CA HIS A 65 32.08 17.50 -14.12
C HIS A 65 33.26 18.33 -14.64
N ASP A 66 34.30 17.68 -15.16
CA ASP A 66 35.48 18.36 -15.71
C ASP A 66 35.14 19.21 -16.94
N GLU A 67 34.22 18.75 -17.80
CA GLU A 67 33.78 19.51 -18.97
C GLU A 67 32.95 20.74 -18.58
N ILE A 68 32.07 20.62 -17.59
CA ILE A 68 31.26 21.75 -17.09
C ILE A 68 32.11 22.73 -16.28
N ALA A 69 33.11 22.26 -15.54
CA ALA A 69 33.99 23.09 -14.73
C ALA A 69 34.76 24.14 -15.54
N LYS A 70 35.00 23.88 -16.84
CA LYS A 70 35.64 24.80 -17.80
C LYS A 70 34.79 26.02 -18.17
N ALA A 71 33.48 25.99 -17.92
CA ALA A 71 32.56 27.07 -18.23
C ALA A 71 32.40 28.08 -17.08
N SER A 72 31.71 29.20 -17.34
CA SER A 72 31.35 30.23 -16.35
C SER A 72 29.84 30.57 -16.42
N GLY A 73 29.28 31.08 -15.32
CA GLY A 73 27.88 31.54 -15.22
C GLY A 73 26.94 30.61 -14.44
N ASP A 74 25.77 31.10 -14.03
CA ASP A 74 24.88 30.44 -13.03
C ASP A 74 24.41 29.02 -13.44
N VAL A 75 24.17 28.79 -14.74
CA VAL A 75 23.79 27.46 -15.25
C VAL A 75 24.86 26.40 -14.97
N ARG A 76 26.13 26.80 -14.96
CA ARG A 76 27.25 25.92 -14.59
C ARG A 76 27.08 25.39 -13.19
N ASP A 77 26.70 26.24 -12.24
CA ASP A 77 26.61 25.87 -10.82
C ASP A 77 25.43 24.90 -10.59
N ASP A 78 24.31 25.09 -11.29
CA ASP A 78 23.18 24.16 -11.28
C ASP A 78 23.55 22.76 -11.82
N LEU A 79 24.30 22.72 -12.94
CA LEU A 79 24.75 21.47 -13.54
C LEU A 79 25.84 20.77 -12.71
N LEU A 80 26.75 21.53 -12.10
CA LEU A 80 27.76 21.00 -11.18
C LEU A 80 27.11 20.42 -9.92
N LEU A 81 26.14 21.13 -9.33
CA LEU A 81 25.40 20.63 -8.18
C LEU A 81 24.68 19.33 -8.51
N PHE A 82 24.04 19.24 -9.68
CA PHE A 82 23.40 18.01 -10.14
C PHE A 82 24.41 16.85 -10.26
N LEU A 83 25.58 17.07 -10.87
CA LEU A 83 26.61 16.04 -11.02
C LEU A 83 27.23 15.63 -9.68
N GLN A 84 27.41 16.56 -8.73
CA GLN A 84 27.87 16.26 -7.38
C GLN A 84 26.86 15.40 -6.61
N MET A 85 25.56 15.71 -6.73
CA MET A 85 24.51 14.86 -6.16
C MET A 85 24.54 13.46 -6.77
N LEU A 86 24.76 13.37 -8.08
CA LEU A 86 24.83 12.10 -8.78
C LEU A 86 26.07 11.28 -8.35
N GLU A 87 27.23 11.91 -8.22
CA GLU A 87 28.45 11.28 -7.71
C GLU A 87 28.27 10.76 -6.27
N VAL A 88 27.74 11.58 -5.37
CA VAL A 88 27.44 11.17 -3.98
C VAL A 88 26.46 9.98 -3.98
N THR A 89 25.46 10.02 -4.85
CA THR A 89 24.49 8.93 -4.98
C THR A 89 25.15 7.65 -5.47
N ILE A 90 25.93 7.68 -6.55
CA ILE A 90 26.62 6.50 -7.10
C ILE A 90 27.57 5.91 -6.05
N ASN A 91 28.34 6.76 -5.36
CA ASN A 91 29.22 6.33 -4.27
C ASN A 91 28.43 5.70 -3.11
N SER A 92 27.24 6.21 -2.79
CA SER A 92 26.37 5.63 -1.75
C SER A 92 25.79 4.27 -2.13
N LEU A 93 25.70 3.96 -3.42
CA LEU A 93 25.29 2.65 -3.94
C LEU A 93 26.46 1.65 -3.95
N ASN A 94 27.71 2.14 -3.85
CA ASN A 94 28.85 1.26 -3.82
C ASN A 94 28.85 0.40 -2.55
N GLY A 95 29.11 -0.91 -2.71
CA GLY A 95 29.05 -1.89 -1.64
C GLY A 95 27.64 -2.23 -1.14
N ARG A 96 26.57 -1.74 -1.79
CA ARG A 96 25.19 -2.13 -1.46
C ARG A 96 24.78 -3.41 -2.17
N ARG A 97 23.82 -4.12 -1.57
CA ARG A 97 23.22 -5.32 -2.18
C ARG A 97 22.40 -4.94 -3.42
N LYS A 98 22.26 -5.86 -4.38
CA LYS A 98 21.49 -5.62 -5.62
C LYS A 98 20.05 -5.14 -5.35
N SER A 99 19.40 -5.71 -4.35
CA SER A 99 18.05 -5.31 -3.90
C SER A 99 18.00 -3.88 -3.37
N GLU A 100 19.00 -3.47 -2.60
CA GLU A 100 19.11 -2.10 -2.06
C GLU A 100 19.40 -1.08 -3.17
N ILE A 101 20.20 -1.46 -4.17
CA ILE A 101 20.44 -0.65 -5.37
C ILE A 101 19.15 -0.50 -6.18
N ALA A 102 18.41 -1.60 -6.34
CA ALA A 102 17.14 -1.62 -7.06
C ALA A 102 16.06 -0.74 -6.40
N GLN A 103 16.17 -0.43 -5.11
CA GLN A 103 15.22 0.47 -4.43
C GLN A 103 15.58 1.94 -4.57
N SER A 104 16.76 2.26 -5.10
CA SER A 104 17.20 3.64 -5.25
C SER A 104 16.35 4.36 -6.30
N PRO A 105 15.63 5.45 -5.95
CA PRO A 105 14.81 6.20 -6.91
C PRO A 105 15.62 6.81 -8.06
N PHE A 106 16.95 6.91 -7.89
CA PHE A 106 17.89 7.37 -8.90
C PHE A 106 18.15 6.36 -10.01
N VAL A 107 17.92 5.07 -9.75
CA VAL A 107 18.05 4.01 -10.77
C VAL A 107 16.87 4.05 -11.74
N HIS A 108 15.68 4.40 -11.25
CA HIS A 108 14.43 4.31 -12.05
C HIS A 108 13.99 5.59 -12.72
N LYS A 109 14.45 6.75 -12.23
CA LYS A 109 14.02 8.04 -12.76
C LYS A 109 14.95 8.47 -13.91
N PRO A 110 14.45 8.62 -15.15
CA PRO A 110 15.26 9.10 -16.26
C PRO A 110 15.77 10.51 -15.97
N TYR A 111 17.02 10.78 -16.35
CA TYR A 111 17.60 12.10 -16.18
C TYR A 111 17.12 13.05 -17.27
N LYS A 112 16.83 14.30 -16.88
CA LYS A 112 16.58 15.34 -17.87
C LYS A 112 17.91 15.73 -18.51
N ILE A 113 18.06 15.39 -19.78
CA ILE A 113 19.17 15.87 -20.60
C ILE A 113 19.04 17.41 -20.69
N PRO A 114 20.12 18.17 -20.42
CA PRO A 114 20.10 19.61 -20.57
C PRO A 114 19.68 20.00 -21.99
N THR A 115 18.68 20.87 -22.10
CA THR A 115 18.26 21.37 -23.42
C THR A 115 19.28 22.36 -23.97
N GLU A 116 19.22 22.61 -25.28
CA GLU A 116 20.07 23.61 -25.95
C GLU A 116 20.00 25.00 -25.28
N ALA A 117 18.82 25.38 -24.78
CA ALA A 117 18.62 26.62 -24.03
C ALA A 117 19.42 26.67 -22.73
N HIS A 118 19.49 25.55 -21.99
CA HIS A 118 20.34 25.47 -20.80
C HIS A 118 21.82 25.58 -21.19
N LEU A 119 22.23 25.01 -22.31
CA LEU A 119 23.64 24.95 -22.70
C LEU A 119 24.14 26.18 -23.50
N HIS A 120 23.28 27.18 -23.72
CA HIS A 120 23.66 28.40 -24.44
C HIS A 120 24.91 29.13 -23.88
N PRO A 121 25.17 29.16 -22.56
CA PRO A 121 26.39 29.76 -22.01
C PRO A 121 27.69 29.02 -22.36
N PHE A 122 27.62 27.77 -22.84
CA PHE A 122 28.78 26.94 -23.13
C PHE A 122 29.27 27.13 -24.57
N PRO A 123 30.58 26.96 -24.87
CA PRO A 123 31.09 26.91 -26.24
C PRO A 123 30.40 25.78 -27.04
N PRO A 124 30.12 25.95 -28.35
CA PRO A 124 29.41 24.95 -29.15
C PRO A 124 30.00 23.53 -29.04
N SER A 125 31.32 23.41 -29.05
CA SER A 125 32.04 22.13 -28.88
C SER A 125 31.75 21.45 -27.53
N SER A 126 31.60 22.23 -26.46
CA SER A 126 31.27 21.72 -25.12
C SER A 126 29.79 21.40 -24.98
N ARG A 127 28.89 22.10 -25.69
CA ARG A 127 27.45 21.78 -25.70
C ARG A 127 27.21 20.36 -26.17
N ASP A 128 27.75 20.02 -27.34
CA ASP A 128 27.59 18.68 -27.93
C ASP A 128 28.21 17.61 -27.05
N ARG A 129 29.36 17.90 -26.43
CA ARG A 129 30.02 16.99 -25.50
C ARG A 129 29.17 16.78 -24.23
N ILE A 130 28.65 17.83 -23.62
CA ILE A 130 27.81 17.75 -22.41
C ILE A 130 26.52 16.96 -22.71
N VAL A 131 25.82 17.24 -23.82
CA VAL A 131 24.64 16.46 -24.23
C VAL A 131 24.98 14.98 -24.39
N THR A 132 26.13 14.69 -25.02
CA THR A 132 26.60 13.31 -25.22
C THR A 132 26.87 12.62 -23.88
N LEU A 133 27.54 13.29 -22.94
CA LEU A 133 27.83 12.72 -21.61
C LEU A 133 26.55 12.47 -20.81
N PHE A 134 25.56 13.36 -20.85
CA PHE A 134 24.26 13.14 -20.19
C PHE A 134 23.47 11.98 -20.82
N LYS A 135 23.56 11.78 -22.14
CA LYS A 135 22.98 10.59 -22.80
C LYS A 135 23.67 9.29 -22.35
N ILE A 136 24.99 9.31 -22.18
CA ILE A 136 25.75 8.15 -21.67
C ILE A 136 25.35 7.86 -20.21
N ILE A 137 25.26 8.88 -19.37
CA ILE A 137 24.81 8.78 -17.98
C ILE A 137 23.42 8.15 -17.87
N ASP A 138 22.44 8.60 -18.69
CA ASP A 138 21.08 8.03 -18.66
C ASP A 138 21.03 6.60 -19.23
N ARG A 139 21.85 6.29 -20.24
CA ARG A 139 22.00 4.93 -20.75
C ARG A 139 22.57 4.00 -19.67
N GLN A 140 23.66 4.37 -19.00
CA GLN A 140 24.27 3.58 -17.93
C GLN A 140 23.31 3.36 -16.75
N ARG A 141 22.52 4.38 -16.40
CA ARG A 141 21.42 4.25 -15.44
C ARG A 141 20.39 3.21 -15.91
N SER A 142 19.99 3.26 -17.18
CA SER A 142 19.04 2.30 -17.75
C SER A 142 19.59 0.87 -17.73
N GLU A 143 20.85 0.68 -18.10
CA GLU A 143 21.54 -0.63 -18.06
C GLU A 143 21.63 -1.16 -16.62
N LEU A 144 21.95 -0.30 -15.64
CA LEU A 144 21.91 -0.68 -14.22
C LEU A 144 20.48 -1.03 -13.79
N SER A 145 19.49 -0.25 -14.18
CA SER A 145 18.07 -0.48 -13.88
C SER A 145 17.57 -1.82 -14.43
N GLU A 146 18.00 -2.20 -15.62
CA GLU A 146 17.68 -3.49 -16.22
C GLU A 146 18.41 -4.63 -15.48
N ALA A 147 19.70 -4.45 -15.20
CA ALA A 147 20.52 -5.43 -14.50
C ALA A 147 20.01 -5.71 -13.06
N VAL A 148 19.49 -4.70 -12.37
CA VAL A 148 18.88 -4.85 -11.05
C VAL A 148 17.37 -5.08 -11.10
N GLY A 149 16.72 -4.87 -12.24
CA GLY A 149 15.27 -5.02 -12.43
C GLY A 149 14.79 -6.46 -12.28
N SER A 150 15.63 -7.44 -12.62
CA SER A 150 15.38 -8.86 -12.32
C SER A 150 15.32 -9.20 -10.83
N PHE A 151 15.83 -8.32 -9.96
CA PHE A 151 15.74 -8.45 -8.49
C PHE A 151 14.57 -7.66 -7.90
N MET A 152 13.93 -6.79 -8.70
CA MET A 152 12.68 -6.12 -8.32
C MET A 152 11.45 -7.02 -8.46
N SER A 153 11.57 -8.20 -9.08
CA SER A 153 10.43 -9.11 -9.26
C SER A 153 9.99 -9.86 -8.00
N VAL A 154 10.65 -9.69 -6.84
CA VAL A 154 10.26 -10.42 -5.61
C VAL A 154 10.34 -9.61 -4.30
N SER A 155 11.03 -8.47 -4.18
CA SER A 155 11.18 -7.86 -2.83
C SER A 155 11.29 -6.33 -2.75
N GLU A 156 10.26 -5.65 -3.24
CA GLU A 156 9.55 -4.63 -2.45
C GLU A 156 8.28 -4.32 -3.22
N GLU A 157 7.30 -5.20 -3.02
CA GLU A 157 5.91 -4.95 -3.32
C GLU A 157 5.57 -3.54 -2.79
N ALA A 158 4.92 -2.71 -3.60
CA ALA A 158 4.03 -1.72 -3.02
C ALA A 158 3.26 -2.47 -1.93
N PRO A 159 3.29 -2.05 -0.65
CA PRO A 159 2.98 -2.91 0.48
C PRO A 159 1.84 -3.84 0.12
N THR A 160 2.10 -5.14 0.09
CA THR A 160 1.13 -6.19 -0.29
C THR A 160 -0.18 -6.07 0.48
N ASP A 161 -0.12 -5.35 1.60
CA ASP A 161 -1.19 -4.99 2.52
C ASP A 161 -2.09 -3.84 2.04
N PHE A 162 -1.76 -3.12 0.96
CA PHE A 162 -2.67 -2.11 0.43
C PHE A 162 -3.82 -2.79 -0.28
N LEU A 163 -4.97 -2.90 0.38
CA LEU A 163 -6.21 -3.26 -0.27
C LEU A 163 -6.46 -2.23 -1.38
N HIS A 164 -6.27 -2.63 -2.65
CA HIS A 164 -6.55 -1.74 -3.76
C HIS A 164 -8.01 -1.31 -3.66
N LEU A 165 -8.24 0.00 -3.66
CA LEU A 165 -9.53 0.62 -3.35
C LEU A 165 -10.50 0.59 -4.54
N SER A 166 -10.41 -0.46 -5.36
CA SER A 166 -11.48 -0.83 -6.28
C SER A 166 -12.73 -1.15 -5.45
N PRO A 167 -13.92 -0.64 -5.83
CA PRO A 167 -15.17 -0.87 -5.11
C PRO A 167 -15.45 -2.35 -4.93
N THR A 168 -15.20 -3.16 -5.96
CA THR A 168 -15.36 -4.61 -5.90
C THR A 168 -14.45 -5.26 -4.84
N PHE A 169 -13.21 -4.77 -4.69
CA PHE A 169 -12.22 -5.33 -3.75
C PHE A 169 -12.56 -4.92 -2.32
N TYR A 170 -12.89 -3.65 -2.16
CA TYR A 170 -13.39 -3.09 -0.91
C TYR A 170 -14.62 -3.85 -0.43
N ARG A 171 -15.57 -4.09 -1.33
CA ARG A 171 -16.80 -4.85 -1.05
C ARG A 171 -16.50 -6.26 -0.60
N TYR A 172 -15.55 -6.96 -1.26
CA TYR A 172 -15.16 -8.30 -0.85
C TYR A 172 -14.64 -8.31 0.57
N ALA A 173 -13.66 -7.45 0.87
CA ALA A 173 -13.08 -7.35 2.19
C ALA A 173 -14.17 -7.01 3.23
N PHE A 174 -15.06 -6.06 2.91
CA PHE A 174 -16.12 -5.59 3.81
C PHE A 174 -17.09 -6.71 4.16
N LEU A 175 -17.52 -7.46 3.15
CA LEU A 175 -18.37 -8.63 3.34
C LEU A 175 -17.66 -9.69 4.15
N ILE A 176 -16.38 -9.97 3.91
CA ILE A 176 -15.64 -11.00 4.65
C ILE A 176 -15.50 -10.66 6.14
N SER A 177 -15.09 -9.43 6.45
CA SER A 177 -14.89 -8.96 7.83
C SER A 177 -16.19 -9.04 8.65
N ASN A 178 -17.32 -8.83 7.98
CA ASN A 178 -18.63 -8.83 8.63
C ASN A 178 -19.45 -10.11 8.39
N ALA A 179 -18.95 -11.07 7.60
CA ALA A 179 -19.62 -12.32 7.28
C ALA A 179 -20.09 -13.09 8.52
N PRO A 180 -19.32 -13.18 9.63
CA PRO A 180 -19.77 -13.84 10.86
C PRO A 180 -21.12 -13.34 11.39
N ARG A 181 -21.47 -12.06 11.12
CA ARG A 181 -22.71 -11.42 11.57
C ARG A 181 -23.85 -11.57 10.57
N TRP A 182 -23.56 -11.75 9.28
CA TRP A 182 -24.54 -11.51 8.22
C TRP A 182 -24.99 -12.73 7.43
N CYS A 183 -24.14 -13.75 7.29
CA CYS A 183 -24.34 -14.78 6.27
C CYS A 183 -25.30 -15.92 6.67
N LEU A 184 -25.56 -16.12 7.97
CA LEU A 184 -26.21 -17.36 8.49
C LEU A 184 -27.61 -17.66 7.91
N PHE A 185 -28.30 -16.65 7.37
CA PHE A 185 -29.66 -16.79 6.82
C PHE A 185 -29.75 -16.49 5.32
N ASP A 186 -28.61 -16.36 4.63
CA ASP A 186 -28.56 -16.03 3.22
C ASP A 186 -28.56 -17.31 2.36
N ASP A 187 -29.42 -17.36 1.34
CA ASP A 187 -29.49 -18.48 0.41
C ASP A 187 -28.16 -18.68 -0.34
N ASP A 188 -27.45 -17.59 -0.63
CA ASP A 188 -26.11 -17.66 -1.24
C ASP A 188 -25.10 -18.30 -0.28
N PHE A 189 -25.29 -18.14 1.03
CA PHE A 189 -24.41 -18.77 2.02
C PHE A 189 -24.66 -20.29 2.10
N ARG A 190 -25.92 -20.75 1.94
CA ARG A 190 -26.21 -22.18 1.84
C ARG A 190 -25.56 -22.81 0.60
N ALA A 191 -25.62 -22.14 -0.54
CA ALA A 191 -24.91 -22.58 -1.74
C ALA A 191 -23.38 -22.60 -1.52
N ALA A 192 -22.83 -21.57 -0.87
CA ALA A 192 -21.42 -21.54 -0.51
C ALA A 192 -21.02 -22.70 0.43
N GLN A 193 -21.86 -23.08 1.39
CA GLN A 193 -21.63 -24.23 2.26
C GLN A 193 -21.56 -25.56 1.50
N VAL A 194 -22.43 -25.74 0.50
CA VAL A 194 -22.41 -26.92 -0.37
C VAL A 194 -21.14 -26.93 -1.21
N THR A 195 -20.80 -25.83 -1.88
CA THR A 195 -19.57 -25.73 -2.67
C THR A 195 -18.32 -25.93 -1.81
N THR A 196 -18.23 -25.35 -0.62
CA THR A 196 -17.08 -25.57 0.28
C THR A 196 -16.98 -27.04 0.68
N PHE A 197 -18.11 -27.71 0.94
CA PHE A 197 -18.09 -29.15 1.21
C PHE A 197 -17.54 -29.93 0.02
N ASP A 198 -17.97 -29.62 -1.21
CA ASP A 198 -17.45 -30.27 -2.41
C ASP A 198 -15.95 -30.00 -2.62
N LEU A 199 -15.47 -28.78 -2.36
CA LEU A 199 -14.05 -28.47 -2.43
C LEU A 199 -13.24 -29.32 -1.44
N ILE A 200 -13.70 -29.42 -0.19
CA ILE A 200 -13.02 -30.20 0.86
C ILE A 200 -12.99 -31.69 0.49
N TYR A 201 -14.11 -32.29 0.08
CA TYR A 201 -14.22 -33.75 -0.04
C TYR A 201 -14.01 -34.30 -1.45
N ASN A 202 -14.28 -33.50 -2.50
CA ASN A 202 -14.20 -33.98 -3.88
C ASN A 202 -12.99 -33.44 -4.64
N VAL A 203 -12.51 -32.23 -4.29
CA VAL A 203 -11.32 -31.63 -4.92
C VAL A 203 -10.06 -31.96 -4.10
N VAL A 204 -10.07 -31.64 -2.80
CA VAL A 204 -8.90 -31.82 -1.92
C VAL A 204 -8.85 -33.21 -1.27
N GLY A 205 -10.00 -33.72 -0.80
CA GLY A 205 -10.10 -34.93 -0.01
C GLY A 205 -9.77 -36.21 -0.79
N ARG A 206 -8.53 -36.68 -0.65
CA ARG A 206 -8.17 -38.10 -0.85
C ARG A 206 -7.36 -38.57 0.34
N GLU A 207 -7.96 -39.45 1.14
CA GLU A 207 -7.34 -40.02 2.34
C GLU A 207 -6.38 -41.19 2.04
N ASP A 208 -6.33 -41.71 0.81
CA ASP A 208 -5.77 -43.06 0.58
C ASP A 208 -4.63 -43.17 -0.44
N ILE A 209 -4.19 -42.09 -1.08
CA ILE A 209 -3.03 -42.14 -1.97
C ILE A 209 -1.90 -41.43 -1.27
N GLY A 210 -0.95 -42.19 -0.71
CA GLY A 210 0.26 -41.65 -0.11
C GLY A 210 0.86 -40.56 -1.02
N PHE A 211 1.33 -39.48 -0.42
CA PHE A 211 1.79 -38.24 -1.05
C PHE A 211 2.75 -38.43 -2.26
N GLU A 212 3.37 -39.59 -2.42
CA GLU A 212 4.24 -39.96 -3.53
C GLU A 212 3.50 -40.28 -4.86
N GLY A 213 2.16 -40.42 -4.86
CA GLY A 213 1.37 -40.70 -6.07
C GLY A 213 0.74 -39.47 -6.75
N PHE A 214 1.06 -38.25 -6.30
CA PHE A 214 0.43 -37.03 -6.82
C PHE A 214 0.95 -36.61 -8.21
N GLU A 215 2.12 -37.11 -8.64
CA GLU A 215 2.83 -36.62 -9.83
C GLU A 215 2.17 -36.97 -11.17
N GLU A 216 1.11 -37.81 -11.21
CA GLU A 216 0.41 -38.17 -12.46
C GLU A 216 -1.12 -38.10 -12.37
N LEU A 217 -1.68 -37.35 -11.41
CA LEU A 217 -3.11 -37.04 -11.49
C LEU A 217 -3.35 -36.08 -12.66
N ASP A 218 -4.20 -36.49 -13.60
CA ASP A 218 -4.59 -35.66 -14.74
C ASP A 218 -5.16 -34.34 -14.22
N HIS A 219 -4.41 -33.25 -14.38
CA HIS A 219 -4.84 -31.90 -14.00
C HIS A 219 -6.23 -31.57 -14.55
N ARG A 220 -6.63 -32.20 -15.67
CA ARG A 220 -7.98 -32.07 -16.21
C ARG A 220 -9.06 -32.67 -15.32
N GLU A 221 -8.80 -33.80 -14.64
CA GLU A 221 -9.73 -34.38 -13.67
C GLU A 221 -9.95 -33.41 -12.50
N GLN A 222 -8.88 -32.83 -11.96
CA GLN A 222 -8.95 -31.87 -10.86
C GLN A 222 -9.65 -30.57 -11.29
N THR A 223 -9.33 -30.05 -12.48
CA THR A 223 -10.02 -28.90 -13.04
C THR A 223 -11.51 -29.18 -13.27
N SER A 224 -11.88 -30.38 -13.71
CA SER A 224 -13.28 -30.80 -13.86
C SER A 224 -14.03 -30.85 -12.51
N LYS A 225 -13.39 -31.37 -11.46
CA LYS A 225 -13.95 -31.37 -10.10
C LYS A 225 -14.12 -29.96 -9.54
N LEU A 226 -13.11 -29.10 -9.72
CA LEU A 226 -13.19 -27.69 -9.34
C LEU A 226 -14.34 -26.99 -10.06
N LEU A 227 -14.48 -27.20 -11.38
CA LEU A 227 -15.59 -26.67 -12.16
C LEU A 227 -16.94 -27.12 -11.60
N SER A 228 -17.11 -28.43 -11.37
CA SER A 228 -18.36 -28.98 -10.81
C SER A 228 -18.72 -28.38 -9.46
N ALA A 229 -17.73 -28.12 -8.59
CA ALA A 229 -17.95 -27.45 -7.32
C ALA A 229 -18.36 -25.97 -7.51
N LEU A 230 -17.65 -25.24 -8.37
CA LEU A 230 -17.89 -23.82 -8.62
C LEU A 230 -19.22 -23.56 -9.33
N GLU A 231 -19.69 -24.43 -10.22
CA GLU A 231 -21.00 -24.31 -10.88
C GLU A 231 -22.18 -24.34 -9.90
N LYS A 232 -22.03 -25.01 -8.75
CA LYS A 232 -23.06 -25.00 -7.69
C LYS A 232 -23.19 -23.62 -7.03
N LEU A 233 -22.09 -22.86 -6.98
CA LEU A 233 -22.07 -21.49 -6.46
C LEU A 233 -22.45 -20.46 -7.54
N LEU A 234 -21.91 -20.65 -8.74
CA LEU A 234 -21.97 -19.74 -9.88
C LEU A 234 -22.40 -20.54 -11.11
N PRO A 235 -23.71 -20.79 -11.25
CA PRO A 235 -24.22 -21.68 -12.29
C PRO A 235 -24.06 -21.06 -13.68
N THR A 236 -23.68 -21.90 -14.65
CA THR A 236 -23.82 -21.61 -16.07
C THR A 236 -25.31 -21.38 -16.40
N GLY A 237 -25.61 -20.38 -17.23
CA GLY A 237 -26.98 -20.02 -17.57
C GLY A 237 -27.05 -19.06 -18.76
N LEU A 238 -28.18 -18.36 -18.91
CA LEU A 238 -28.39 -17.46 -20.05
C LEU A 238 -27.43 -16.26 -20.09
N ALA A 239 -26.86 -15.87 -18.95
CA ALA A 239 -26.03 -14.67 -18.81
C ALA A 239 -24.53 -14.95 -18.65
N PHE A 240 -24.17 -16.15 -18.18
CA PHE A 240 -22.79 -16.49 -17.79
C PHE A 240 -22.48 -17.94 -18.10
N GLU A 241 -21.21 -18.20 -18.42
CA GLU A 241 -20.69 -19.54 -18.68
C GLU A 241 -19.29 -19.72 -18.09
N TRP A 242 -18.99 -20.96 -17.74
CA TRP A 242 -17.63 -21.43 -17.50
C TRP A 242 -17.02 -21.96 -18.79
N ARG A 243 -15.78 -21.57 -19.07
CA ARG A 243 -14.96 -22.11 -20.17
C ARG A 243 -13.68 -22.72 -19.60
N VAL A 244 -13.30 -23.88 -20.13
CA VAL A 244 -11.97 -24.45 -19.89
C VAL A 244 -11.05 -23.96 -21.00
N VAL A 245 -9.93 -23.36 -20.63
CA VAL A 245 -8.91 -22.87 -21.56
C VAL A 245 -7.61 -23.59 -21.25
N ASP A 246 -6.97 -24.13 -22.28
CA ASP A 246 -5.63 -24.72 -22.22
C ASP A 246 -4.64 -23.67 -22.77
N PRO A 247 -3.96 -22.89 -21.92
CA PRO A 247 -2.98 -21.90 -22.38
C PRO A 247 -1.77 -22.63 -22.98
N VAL A 248 -1.19 -22.08 -24.05
CA VAL A 248 -0.07 -22.69 -24.79
C VAL A 248 1.13 -23.00 -23.88
N ASP A 249 1.33 -22.19 -22.84
CA ASP A 249 2.50 -22.27 -21.95
C ASP A 249 2.15 -22.66 -20.50
N ALA A 250 0.91 -23.03 -20.20
CA ALA A 250 0.52 -23.38 -18.83
C ALA A 250 0.54 -24.88 -18.60
N HIS A 251 0.99 -25.26 -17.41
CA HIS A 251 0.97 -26.65 -16.95
C HIS A 251 -0.44 -27.13 -16.59
N HIS A 252 -1.38 -26.20 -16.37
CA HIS A 252 -2.73 -26.51 -15.88
C HIS A 252 -3.82 -25.82 -16.71
N PRO A 253 -4.94 -26.50 -17.02
CA PRO A 253 -6.09 -25.86 -17.64
C PRO A 253 -6.68 -24.78 -16.72
N HIS A 254 -7.04 -23.63 -17.30
CA HIS A 254 -7.69 -22.53 -16.58
C HIS A 254 -9.21 -22.60 -16.76
N LEU A 255 -9.94 -22.30 -15.69
CA LEU A 255 -11.39 -22.08 -15.73
C LEU A 255 -11.68 -20.58 -15.83
N ILE A 256 -12.50 -20.17 -16.77
CA ILE A 256 -12.90 -18.77 -16.94
C ILE A 256 -14.42 -18.65 -16.82
N TYR A 257 -14.91 -17.95 -15.81
CA TYR A 257 -16.31 -17.56 -15.70
C TYR A 257 -16.52 -16.22 -16.38
N SER A 258 -17.28 -16.20 -17.48
CA SER A 258 -17.42 -15.03 -18.33
C SER A 258 -18.88 -14.68 -18.62
N ARG A 259 -19.12 -13.40 -18.90
CA ARG A 259 -20.43 -12.89 -19.30
C ARG A 259 -20.66 -13.15 -20.79
N HIS A 260 -21.85 -13.65 -21.16
CA HIS A 260 -22.15 -14.01 -22.55
C HIS A 260 -22.13 -12.81 -23.51
N ILE A 261 -22.63 -11.65 -23.06
CA ILE A 261 -22.88 -10.51 -23.97
C ILE A 261 -21.59 -9.95 -24.60
N ASP A 262 -20.46 -10.06 -23.91
CA ASP A 262 -19.20 -9.44 -24.31
C ASP A 262 -17.96 -10.26 -23.96
N SER A 263 -18.14 -11.49 -23.45
CA SER A 263 -17.08 -12.36 -22.96
C SER A 263 -16.19 -11.73 -21.88
N TYR A 264 -16.70 -10.75 -21.11
CA TYR A 264 -15.94 -10.16 -20.02
C TYR A 264 -15.66 -11.23 -18.94
N PRO A 265 -14.38 -11.49 -18.58
CA PRO A 265 -14.04 -12.48 -17.57
C PRO A 265 -14.26 -11.90 -16.16
N LEU A 266 -15.08 -12.59 -15.36
CA LEU A 266 -15.41 -12.19 -13.98
C LEU A 266 -14.60 -12.98 -12.95
N ILE A 267 -14.32 -14.26 -13.24
CA ILE A 267 -13.42 -15.11 -12.45
C ILE A 267 -12.49 -15.86 -13.40
N MET A 268 -11.22 -16.00 -13.03
CA MET A 268 -10.36 -17.06 -13.53
C MET A 268 -9.91 -17.95 -12.38
N ALA A 269 -9.91 -19.26 -12.59
CA ALA A 269 -9.52 -20.22 -11.58
C ALA A 269 -8.54 -21.27 -12.10
N SER A 270 -7.70 -21.78 -11.21
CA SER A 270 -6.75 -22.86 -11.48
C SER A 270 -6.63 -23.79 -10.27
N VAL A 271 -6.14 -25.01 -10.49
CA VAL A 271 -5.84 -26.00 -9.46
C VAL A 271 -4.40 -26.51 -9.63
N THR A 272 -3.63 -26.53 -8.54
CA THR A 272 -2.24 -27.00 -8.53
C THR A 272 -2.01 -28.02 -7.42
N GLY A 273 -0.98 -28.85 -7.57
CA GLY A 273 -0.72 -29.95 -6.65
C GLY A 273 -0.16 -29.48 -5.31
N SER A 274 0.57 -28.36 -5.31
CA SER A 274 1.27 -27.86 -4.11
C SER A 274 1.04 -26.36 -3.88
N GLU A 275 1.01 -25.96 -2.61
CA GLU A 275 1.04 -24.54 -2.21
C GLU A 275 2.30 -23.82 -2.73
N MET A 276 3.40 -24.54 -2.97
CA MET A 276 4.62 -23.97 -3.54
C MET A 276 4.42 -23.45 -4.98
N GLU A 277 3.47 -24.02 -5.71
CA GLU A 277 3.14 -23.66 -7.10
C GLU A 277 2.11 -22.51 -7.18
N MET A 278 1.59 -22.04 -6.04
CA MET A 278 0.54 -21.03 -5.98
C MET A 278 0.91 -19.74 -6.73
N ASN A 279 2.11 -19.22 -6.51
CA ASN A 279 2.58 -18.00 -7.18
C ASN A 279 2.71 -18.17 -8.71
N GLU A 280 3.12 -19.36 -9.14
CA GLU A 280 3.21 -19.70 -10.56
C GLU A 280 1.80 -19.76 -11.19
N ALA A 281 0.86 -20.43 -10.53
CA ALA A 281 -0.54 -20.52 -10.96
C ALA A 281 -1.15 -19.13 -11.14
N PHE A 282 -0.96 -18.24 -10.16
CA PHE A 282 -1.42 -16.86 -10.25
C PHE A 282 -0.74 -16.08 -11.38
N SER A 283 0.55 -16.30 -11.62
CA SER A 283 1.28 -15.69 -12.74
C SER A 283 0.73 -16.16 -14.10
N GLN A 284 0.40 -17.44 -14.23
CA GLN A 284 -0.24 -18.01 -15.43
C GLN A 284 -1.67 -17.45 -15.63
N LEU A 285 -2.45 -17.31 -14.56
CA LEU A 285 -3.77 -16.66 -14.59
C LEU A 285 -3.67 -15.20 -15.00
N LEU A 286 -2.66 -14.48 -14.52
CA LEU A 286 -2.42 -13.07 -14.89
C LEU A 286 -2.07 -12.92 -16.37
N SER A 287 -1.28 -13.84 -16.94
CA SER A 287 -1.02 -13.92 -18.37
C SER A 287 -2.29 -14.18 -19.19
N SER A 288 -3.14 -15.10 -18.71
CA SER A 288 -4.44 -15.40 -19.34
C SER A 288 -5.41 -14.22 -19.25
N TYR A 289 -5.36 -13.47 -18.15
CA TYR A 289 -6.08 -12.20 -18.02
C TYR A 289 -5.61 -11.20 -19.08
N ALA A 290 -4.30 -10.97 -19.23
CA ALA A 290 -3.78 -10.04 -20.24
C ALA A 290 -4.28 -10.34 -21.66
N THR A 291 -4.31 -11.63 -22.03
CA THR A 291 -4.74 -12.09 -23.36
C THR A 291 -6.26 -12.04 -23.56
N SER A 292 -7.04 -12.21 -22.49
CA SER A 292 -8.51 -12.18 -22.53
C SER A 292 -9.09 -10.82 -22.93
N PHE A 293 -8.33 -9.73 -22.74
CA PHE A 293 -8.74 -8.38 -23.11
C PHE A 293 -8.33 -7.99 -24.53
N SER A 294 -8.15 -8.93 -25.46
CA SER A 294 -7.69 -8.64 -26.83
C SER A 294 -8.72 -7.91 -27.71
N THR A 295 -10.01 -7.98 -27.40
CA THR A 295 -11.06 -7.34 -28.22
C THR A 295 -11.13 -5.83 -27.98
N ARG A 296 -11.48 -5.05 -29.01
CA ARG A 296 -11.61 -3.58 -28.91
C ARG A 296 -12.58 -3.13 -27.80
N HIS A 297 -13.65 -3.89 -27.59
CA HIS A 297 -14.64 -3.60 -26.57
C HIS A 297 -14.06 -3.81 -25.16
N LEU A 298 -13.45 -4.97 -24.91
CA LEU A 298 -12.82 -5.27 -23.63
C LEU A 298 -11.64 -4.34 -23.33
N GLN A 299 -10.86 -3.95 -24.34
CA GLN A 299 -9.83 -2.90 -24.20
C GLN A 299 -10.42 -1.55 -23.75
N THR A 300 -11.64 -1.24 -24.15
CA THR A 300 -12.31 -0.01 -23.72
C THR A 300 -12.67 -0.10 -22.24
N ILE A 301 -13.21 -1.24 -21.80
CA ILE A 301 -13.49 -1.50 -20.38
C ILE A 301 -12.19 -1.45 -19.56
N LEU A 302 -11.15 -2.13 -20.02
CA LEU A 302 -9.81 -2.11 -19.43
C LEU A 302 -9.31 -0.68 -19.23
N ARG A 303 -9.39 0.19 -20.25
CA ARG A 303 -8.95 1.59 -20.17
C ARG A 303 -9.81 2.47 -19.27
N MET A 304 -11.10 2.16 -19.13
CA MET A 304 -12.04 2.99 -18.39
C MET A 304 -12.08 2.67 -16.90
N MET A 305 -12.09 1.38 -16.56
CA MET A 305 -12.29 0.91 -15.19
C MET A 305 -11.23 -0.06 -14.69
N GLY A 306 -10.19 -0.31 -15.49
CA GLY A 306 -9.13 -1.25 -15.18
C GLY A 306 -9.53 -2.72 -15.27
N ALA A 307 -10.74 -3.01 -15.72
CA ALA A 307 -11.32 -4.35 -15.85
C ALA A 307 -11.07 -5.29 -14.64
N PRO A 308 -11.59 -4.97 -13.44
CA PRO A 308 -11.41 -5.81 -12.27
C PRO A 308 -11.94 -7.24 -12.48
N ILE A 309 -11.20 -8.22 -11.97
CA ILE A 309 -11.50 -9.66 -12.02
C ILE A 309 -11.11 -10.34 -10.69
N PHE A 310 -11.72 -11.48 -10.37
CA PHE A 310 -11.26 -12.36 -9.30
C PHE A 310 -10.42 -13.52 -9.83
N PHE A 311 -9.33 -13.83 -9.13
CA PHE A 311 -8.53 -15.03 -9.34
C PHE A 311 -8.79 -16.01 -8.21
N LEU A 312 -8.89 -17.30 -8.52
CA LEU A 312 -9.11 -18.36 -7.54
C LEU A 312 -8.13 -19.50 -7.79
N VAL A 313 -7.27 -19.80 -6.82
CA VAL A 313 -6.30 -20.89 -6.95
C VAL A 313 -6.53 -21.88 -5.83
N VAL A 314 -6.80 -23.14 -6.16
CA VAL A 314 -6.75 -24.24 -5.20
C VAL A 314 -5.39 -24.88 -5.32
N ALA A 315 -4.52 -24.70 -4.33
CA ALA A 315 -3.16 -25.22 -4.33
C ALA A 315 -2.97 -26.14 -3.13
N GLY A 316 -2.77 -27.43 -3.38
CA GLY A 316 -2.79 -28.45 -2.33
C GLY A 316 -4.12 -28.44 -1.57
N ALA A 317 -4.05 -28.24 -0.24
CA ALA A 317 -5.21 -28.17 0.63
C ALA A 317 -5.69 -26.72 0.92
N SER A 318 -5.21 -25.73 0.17
CA SER A 318 -5.52 -24.33 0.42
C SER A 318 -6.21 -23.68 -0.78
N LEU A 319 -7.24 -22.89 -0.48
CA LEU A 319 -7.91 -22.01 -1.43
C LEU A 319 -7.38 -20.58 -1.23
N PHE A 320 -6.72 -20.09 -2.27
CA PHE A 320 -6.24 -18.73 -2.38
C PHE A 320 -7.19 -17.93 -3.26
N LEU A 321 -7.51 -16.72 -2.82
CA LEU A 321 -8.26 -15.76 -3.61
C LEU A 321 -7.33 -14.59 -3.94
N GLY A 322 -7.33 -14.18 -5.19
CA GLY A 322 -6.68 -12.98 -5.64
C GLY A 322 -7.62 -12.15 -6.49
N LEU A 323 -7.07 -11.05 -6.96
CA LEU A 323 -7.77 -10.08 -7.77
C LEU A 323 -6.85 -9.57 -8.86
N GLY A 324 -7.39 -9.34 -10.03
CA GLY A 324 -6.69 -8.74 -11.16
C GLY A 324 -7.35 -7.42 -11.56
N PHE A 325 -6.55 -6.50 -12.05
CA PHE A 325 -7.01 -5.31 -12.77
C PHE A 325 -5.84 -4.76 -13.61
N SER A 326 -6.03 -3.74 -14.44
CA SER A 326 -4.97 -3.11 -15.23
C SER A 326 -5.05 -1.60 -15.11
N ASP A 327 -3.91 -0.92 -15.02
CA ASP A 327 -3.88 0.53 -15.10
C ASP A 327 -3.81 0.98 -16.56
N ARG A 328 -4.51 2.07 -16.87
CA ARG A 328 -4.54 2.70 -18.19
C ARG A 328 -3.14 3.10 -18.67
N ASN A 329 -2.25 3.44 -17.74
CA ASN A 329 -0.92 3.98 -18.07
C ASN A 329 0.19 2.91 -18.10
N SER A 330 0.09 1.86 -17.28
CA SER A 330 1.13 0.82 -17.22
C SER A 330 1.00 -0.21 -18.33
N GLY A 331 -0.21 -0.46 -18.84
CA GLY A 331 -0.52 -1.51 -19.81
C GLY A 331 -0.38 -2.94 -19.27
N HIS A 332 0.36 -3.12 -18.17
CA HIS A 332 0.50 -4.41 -17.50
C HIS A 332 -0.63 -4.62 -16.49
N PRO A 333 -1.23 -5.83 -16.49
CA PRO A 333 -2.16 -6.19 -15.46
C PRO A 333 -1.44 -6.31 -14.11
N LEU A 334 -2.14 -5.96 -13.06
CA LEU A 334 -1.70 -6.02 -11.68
C LEU A 334 -2.59 -7.01 -10.95
N MET A 335 -1.99 -7.64 -9.96
CA MET A 335 -2.63 -8.68 -9.18
C MET A 335 -2.35 -8.49 -7.71
N GLN A 336 -3.38 -8.71 -6.90
CA GLN A 336 -3.27 -8.73 -5.46
C GLN A 336 -3.84 -10.06 -4.94
N ILE A 337 -3.02 -10.82 -4.21
CA ILE A 337 -3.47 -12.02 -3.51
C ILE A 337 -3.97 -11.58 -2.13
N PHE A 338 -5.17 -12.04 -1.74
CA PHE A 338 -5.71 -11.70 -0.44
C PHE A 338 -4.95 -12.41 0.68
N PRO A 339 -4.74 -11.73 1.83
CA PRO A 339 -4.18 -12.39 3.00
C PRO A 339 -5.19 -13.41 3.55
N ASN A 340 -4.67 -14.48 4.17
CA ASN A 340 -5.43 -15.58 4.79
C ASN A 340 -6.04 -16.57 3.78
N PRO A 341 -5.25 -17.56 3.28
CA PRO A 341 -5.83 -18.66 2.54
C PRO A 341 -6.88 -19.40 3.36
N VAL A 342 -7.85 -20.00 2.68
CA VAL A 342 -8.81 -20.90 3.30
C VAL A 342 -8.26 -22.31 3.22
N TYR A 343 -7.93 -22.89 4.37
CA TYR A 343 -7.63 -24.31 4.45
C TYR A 343 -8.90 -25.12 4.14
N LEU A 344 -8.76 -26.10 3.25
CA LEU A 344 -9.80 -27.00 2.76
C LEU A 344 -9.61 -28.43 3.26
N GLU A 345 -8.89 -28.61 4.37
CA GLU A 345 -8.82 -29.90 5.06
C GLU A 345 -10.11 -30.16 5.84
N PRO A 346 -10.58 -31.43 5.91
CA PRO A 346 -11.65 -31.80 6.83
C PRO A 346 -11.28 -31.41 8.26
N ASP A 347 -12.17 -30.66 8.92
CA ASP A 347 -11.96 -30.22 10.29
C ASP A 347 -13.27 -30.22 11.10
N TYR A 348 -13.20 -29.79 12.37
CA TYR A 348 -14.36 -29.61 13.25
C TYR A 348 -15.29 -28.45 12.83
N GLY A 349 -15.29 -28.06 11.55
CA GLY A 349 -16.20 -27.12 10.91
C GLY A 349 -15.68 -25.69 10.79
N GLN A 350 -14.45 -25.38 11.23
CA GLN A 350 -13.87 -24.05 11.10
C GLN A 350 -13.45 -23.76 9.65
N ASN A 351 -12.76 -24.68 8.99
CA ASN A 351 -12.38 -24.63 7.57
C ASN A 351 -13.63 -24.52 6.71
N LYS A 352 -14.64 -25.36 6.97
CA LYS A 352 -15.95 -25.27 6.28
C LYS A 352 -16.58 -23.90 6.44
N ARG A 353 -16.60 -23.33 7.66
CA ARG A 353 -17.16 -21.99 7.91
C ARG A 353 -16.35 -20.90 7.21
N SER A 354 -15.03 -20.98 7.24
CA SER A 354 -14.13 -20.02 6.59
C SER A 354 -14.36 -20.02 5.08
N GLY A 355 -14.29 -21.19 4.44
CA GLY A 355 -14.55 -21.33 3.01
C GLY A 355 -15.95 -20.90 2.60
N SER A 356 -16.97 -21.21 3.41
CA SER A 356 -18.34 -20.79 3.11
C SER A 356 -18.49 -19.26 3.14
N ARG A 357 -17.80 -18.57 4.05
CA ARG A 357 -17.82 -17.10 4.14
C ARG A 357 -17.10 -16.47 2.95
N THR A 358 -15.92 -17.00 2.60
CA THR A 358 -15.13 -16.59 1.43
C THR A 358 -15.93 -16.70 0.14
N LEU A 359 -16.54 -17.87 -0.10
CA LEU A 359 -17.33 -18.12 -1.32
C LEU A 359 -18.64 -17.33 -1.35
N TRP A 360 -19.29 -17.11 -0.21
CA TRP A 360 -20.46 -16.23 -0.11
C TRP A 360 -20.10 -14.78 -0.47
N ALA A 361 -19.02 -14.24 0.11
CA ALA A 361 -18.54 -12.89 -0.19
C ALA A 361 -18.17 -12.76 -1.67
N LEU A 362 -17.42 -13.73 -2.21
CA LEU A 362 -17.08 -13.79 -3.63
C LEU A 362 -18.33 -13.72 -4.52
N ARG A 363 -19.35 -14.56 -4.26
CA ARG A 363 -20.58 -14.59 -5.06
C ARG A 363 -21.31 -13.24 -5.07
N LYS A 364 -21.40 -12.55 -3.92
CA LYS A 364 -22.00 -11.21 -3.83
C LYS A 364 -21.19 -10.19 -4.63
N CYS A 365 -19.86 -10.25 -4.55
CA CYS A 365 -18.99 -9.36 -5.30
C CYS A 365 -19.08 -9.57 -6.82
N ILE A 366 -19.20 -10.80 -7.30
CA ILE A 366 -19.38 -11.07 -8.73
C ILE A 366 -20.67 -10.44 -9.28
N ARG A 367 -21.77 -10.47 -8.51
CA ARG A 367 -23.00 -9.78 -8.92
C ARG A 367 -22.81 -8.27 -9.02
N SER A 368 -22.12 -7.66 -8.04
CA SER A 368 -21.80 -6.22 -8.07
C SER A 368 -20.90 -5.86 -9.22
N LEU A 369 -19.81 -6.60 -9.40
CA LEU A 369 -18.83 -6.42 -10.47
C LEU A 369 -19.53 -6.47 -11.84
N ASN A 370 -20.43 -7.42 -12.03
CA ASN A 370 -21.22 -7.50 -13.25
C ASN A 370 -22.11 -6.26 -13.47
N GLN A 371 -22.77 -5.76 -12.43
CA GLN A 371 -23.59 -4.55 -12.52
C GLN A 371 -22.73 -3.30 -12.80
N GLU A 372 -21.63 -3.13 -12.08
CA GLU A 372 -20.69 -2.00 -12.23
C GLU A 372 -20.10 -1.95 -13.64
N THR A 373 -19.67 -3.10 -14.17
CA THR A 373 -19.11 -3.19 -15.53
C THR A 373 -20.16 -2.93 -16.61
N LEU A 374 -21.42 -3.34 -16.43
CA LEU A 374 -22.51 -3.02 -17.37
C LEU A 374 -22.92 -1.55 -17.32
N LEU A 375 -23.06 -0.98 -16.13
CA LEU A 375 -23.45 0.43 -15.97
C LEU A 375 -22.39 1.36 -16.55
N THR A 376 -21.11 1.06 -16.32
CA THR A 376 -20.00 1.87 -16.84
C THR A 376 -19.99 1.92 -18.37
N LEU A 377 -20.35 0.82 -19.04
CA LEU A 377 -20.53 0.80 -20.50
C LEU A 377 -21.65 1.75 -20.96
N SER A 378 -22.71 1.90 -20.17
CA SER A 378 -23.83 2.78 -20.48
C SER A 378 -23.56 4.26 -20.16
N SER A 379 -22.71 4.53 -19.16
CA SER A 379 -22.38 5.88 -18.69
C SER A 379 -20.94 6.27 -19.06
N LEU A 380 -20.69 6.66 -20.31
CA LEU A 380 -19.39 7.11 -20.84
C LEU A 380 -18.79 8.39 -20.16
N ARG A 381 -19.29 8.79 -18.99
CA ARG A 381 -18.85 9.98 -18.24
C ARG A 381 -18.05 9.65 -16.97
N THR A 382 -17.72 8.40 -16.73
CA THR A 382 -16.94 8.03 -15.54
C THR A 382 -15.50 8.54 -15.66
N ARG A 383 -15.01 9.19 -14.60
CA ARG A 383 -13.59 9.58 -14.52
C ARG A 383 -12.72 8.32 -14.62
N PRO A 384 -11.60 8.35 -15.37
CA PRO A 384 -10.72 7.22 -15.49
C PRO A 384 -10.18 6.81 -14.12
N VAL A 385 -10.18 5.51 -13.84
CA VAL A 385 -9.55 4.95 -12.64
C VAL A 385 -8.04 5.17 -12.75
N THR A 386 -7.44 5.73 -11.71
CA THR A 386 -5.97 5.83 -11.59
C THR A 386 -5.52 4.90 -10.47
N PHE A 387 -4.50 4.08 -10.74
CA PHE A 387 -3.95 3.04 -9.84
C PHE A 387 -3.81 3.44 -8.36
N ASN A 388 -3.52 4.70 -8.11
CA ASN A 388 -3.23 5.23 -6.78
C ASN A 388 -4.37 6.05 -6.16
N THR A 389 -5.61 5.95 -6.64
CA THR A 389 -6.72 6.76 -6.13
C THR A 389 -7.78 5.88 -5.45
N PRO A 390 -8.20 6.19 -4.21
CA PRO A 390 -9.34 5.57 -3.56
C PRO A 390 -10.59 5.74 -4.40
N TRP A 391 -11.22 4.64 -4.82
CA TRP A 391 -12.50 4.70 -5.50
C TRP A 391 -13.65 4.38 -4.53
N ALA A 392 -13.45 3.39 -3.67
CA ALA A 392 -14.33 3.14 -2.52
C ALA A 392 -14.25 4.26 -1.48
N GLY A 393 -15.40 4.60 -0.89
CA GLY A 393 -15.52 5.55 0.22
C GLY A 393 -15.54 7.04 -0.16
N LEU A 394 -15.19 7.42 -1.39
CA LEU A 394 -15.28 8.82 -1.87
C LEU A 394 -16.54 9.14 -2.67
N LEU A 395 -17.22 8.12 -3.21
CA LEU A 395 -18.45 8.32 -3.96
C LEU A 395 -19.51 9.01 -3.08
N GLY A 396 -20.14 10.06 -3.59
CA GLY A 396 -21.17 10.82 -2.87
C GLY A 396 -20.65 11.77 -1.78
N THR A 397 -19.34 11.80 -1.52
CA THR A 397 -18.77 12.63 -0.44
C THR A 397 -18.49 14.09 -0.82
N GLY A 398 -18.53 14.42 -2.12
CA GLY A 398 -18.09 15.72 -2.63
C GLY A 398 -16.57 15.90 -2.64
N LEU A 399 -15.81 14.82 -2.45
CA LEU A 399 -14.35 14.83 -2.51
C LEU A 399 -13.87 14.12 -3.78
N SER A 400 -12.86 14.71 -4.42
CA SER A 400 -12.31 14.21 -5.67
C SER A 400 -10.79 14.25 -5.65
N VAL A 401 -10.12 13.11 -5.65
CA VAL A 401 -8.65 13.08 -5.67
C VAL A 401 -8.11 13.73 -6.95
N ILE A 402 -7.20 14.68 -6.77
CA ILE A 402 -6.50 15.39 -7.84
C ILE A 402 -5.12 14.75 -8.06
N SER A 403 -4.44 14.37 -6.97
CA SER A 403 -3.11 13.75 -7.04
C SER A 403 -2.84 12.86 -5.83
N THR A 404 -2.14 11.76 -6.05
CA THR A 404 -1.68 10.88 -4.96
C THR A 404 -0.34 11.36 -4.42
N LEU A 405 -0.26 11.59 -3.10
CA LEU A 405 0.99 11.99 -2.43
C LEU A 405 1.72 10.77 -1.88
N PHE A 406 0.97 9.83 -1.29
CA PHE A 406 1.47 8.54 -0.85
C PHE A 406 0.41 7.48 -1.21
N PRO A 407 0.67 6.60 -2.21
CA PRO A 407 -0.27 5.57 -2.64
C PRO A 407 -0.85 4.79 -1.47
N GLY A 408 -2.16 4.55 -1.50
CA GLY A 408 -2.88 3.86 -0.43
C GLY A 408 -3.15 4.70 0.83
N VAL A 409 -2.46 5.82 1.06
CA VAL A 409 -2.52 6.50 2.37
C VAL A 409 -2.88 7.99 2.28
N ILE A 410 -2.21 8.78 1.43
CA ILE A 410 -2.36 10.24 1.44
C ILE A 410 -2.62 10.76 0.03
N TYR A 411 -3.70 11.53 -0.09
CA TYR A 411 -4.18 12.09 -1.34
C TYR A 411 -4.41 13.59 -1.21
N ASN A 412 -4.13 14.32 -2.28
CA ASN A 412 -4.61 15.67 -2.47
C ASN A 412 -5.95 15.60 -3.19
N ALA A 413 -6.96 16.31 -2.68
CA ALA A 413 -8.31 16.25 -3.22
C ALA A 413 -8.93 17.64 -3.39
N LYS A 414 -9.83 17.74 -4.35
CA LYS A 414 -10.73 18.86 -4.58
C LYS A 414 -12.01 18.65 -3.79
N ILE A 415 -12.53 19.73 -3.23
CA ILE A 415 -13.87 19.83 -2.68
C ILE A 415 -14.81 20.27 -3.80
N ASP A 416 -15.80 19.44 -4.09
CA ASP A 416 -16.86 19.66 -5.07
C ASP A 416 -18.21 19.74 -4.34
N LEU A 417 -18.70 20.96 -4.15
CA LEU A 417 -19.94 21.25 -3.44
C LEU A 417 -21.18 21.05 -4.31
N ASP A 418 -21.00 20.96 -5.64
CA ASP A 418 -22.08 20.76 -6.61
C ASP A 418 -22.40 19.28 -6.83
N ALA A 419 -21.47 18.39 -6.44
CA ALA A 419 -21.72 16.97 -6.39
C ALA A 419 -22.99 16.65 -5.57
N ALA A 420 -23.60 15.49 -5.83
CA ALA A 420 -24.77 14.97 -5.12
C ALA A 420 -24.48 14.61 -3.65
N THR A 421 -23.57 15.33 -3.00
CA THR A 421 -23.23 15.23 -1.59
C THR A 421 -24.43 15.64 -0.76
N THR A 422 -24.88 14.75 0.11
CA THR A 422 -26.02 14.98 1.00
C THR A 422 -25.57 15.01 2.47
N GLY A 423 -26.40 15.59 3.34
CA GLY A 423 -26.25 15.47 4.78
C GLY A 423 -25.14 16.33 5.42
N ASP A 424 -24.52 15.78 6.47
CA ASP A 424 -23.59 16.48 7.37
C ASP A 424 -22.24 16.79 6.69
N ILE A 425 -21.75 15.89 5.82
CA ILE A 425 -20.46 16.07 5.12
C ILE A 425 -20.48 17.35 4.29
N ARG A 426 -21.53 17.56 3.48
CA ARG A 426 -21.65 18.76 2.64
C ARG A 426 -21.60 20.02 3.49
N LYS A 427 -22.28 20.04 4.65
CA LYS A 427 -22.25 21.18 5.57
C LYS A 427 -20.84 21.44 6.09
N ARG A 428 -20.09 20.40 6.46
CA ARG A 428 -18.71 20.52 6.94
C ARG A 428 -17.75 20.99 5.84
N LEU A 429 -17.87 20.44 4.64
CA LEU A 429 -17.09 20.86 3.47
C LEU A 429 -17.39 22.33 3.11
N GLN A 430 -18.67 22.71 3.06
CA GLN A 430 -19.08 24.09 2.83
C GLN A 430 -18.54 25.02 3.90
N ALA A 431 -18.68 24.67 5.19
CA ALA A 431 -18.17 25.47 6.29
C ALA A 431 -16.64 25.61 6.25
N PHE A 432 -15.91 24.60 5.76
CA PHE A 432 -14.49 24.72 5.51
C PHE A 432 -14.21 25.74 4.40
N VAL A 433 -14.81 25.57 3.22
CA VAL A 433 -14.66 26.46 2.05
C VAL A 433 -15.02 27.90 2.41
N ASP A 434 -16.13 28.14 3.10
CA ASP A 434 -16.57 29.47 3.52
C ASP A 434 -15.58 30.13 4.47
N SER A 435 -14.95 29.34 5.35
CA SER A 435 -14.01 29.85 6.36
C SER A 435 -12.60 30.09 5.84
N THR A 436 -12.15 29.37 4.81
CA THR A 436 -10.76 29.41 4.33
C THR A 436 -10.63 29.96 2.90
N GLY A 437 -11.71 29.92 2.11
CA GLY A 437 -11.67 30.13 0.67
C GLY A 437 -10.97 29.00 -0.11
N GLU A 438 -10.61 27.89 0.56
CA GLU A 438 -9.85 26.80 -0.05
C GLU A 438 -10.79 25.68 -0.53
N TYR A 439 -10.60 25.28 -1.79
CA TYR A 439 -11.31 24.15 -2.41
C TYR A 439 -10.45 22.88 -2.51
N GLU A 440 -9.31 22.87 -1.83
CA GLU A 440 -8.39 21.73 -1.82
C GLU A 440 -8.13 21.28 -0.39
N CYS A 441 -8.06 19.96 -0.20
CA CYS A 441 -7.79 19.34 1.09
C CYS A 441 -6.86 18.14 0.93
N ILE A 442 -6.37 17.63 2.05
CA ILE A 442 -5.72 16.33 2.14
C ILE A 442 -6.74 15.31 2.59
N ILE A 443 -6.74 14.15 1.95
CA ILE A 443 -7.46 12.97 2.40
C ILE A 443 -6.42 11.96 2.87
N LYS A 444 -6.56 11.50 4.10
CA LYS A 444 -5.79 10.38 4.64
C LYS A 444 -6.67 9.15 4.77
N ALA A 445 -6.27 8.07 4.11
CA ALA A 445 -6.84 6.74 4.29
C ALA A 445 -6.24 6.08 5.53
N ILE A 446 -7.12 5.62 6.40
CA ILE A 446 -6.79 4.86 7.60
C ILE A 446 -7.41 3.47 7.43
N TYR A 447 -6.59 2.44 7.56
CA TYR A 447 -7.03 1.05 7.56
C TYR A 447 -7.02 0.57 9.01
N PRO A 448 -8.16 0.61 9.73
CA PRO A 448 -8.21 0.16 11.10
C PRO A 448 -7.91 -1.34 11.14
N LEU A 449 -6.65 -1.71 11.34
CA LEU A 449 -6.29 -3.03 11.86
C LEU A 449 -6.86 -3.12 13.28
N ASN A 450 -7.15 -4.35 13.75
CA ASN A 450 -7.70 -4.57 15.10
C ASN A 450 -7.01 -3.64 16.11
N TYR A 451 -7.76 -2.67 16.67
CA TYR A 451 -7.37 -1.64 17.66
C TYR A 451 -6.79 -0.30 17.16
N GLU A 452 -6.58 -0.09 15.87
CA GLU A 452 -6.12 1.20 15.33
C GLU A 452 -7.30 2.13 15.04
N ALA A 453 -7.39 3.23 15.78
CA ALA A 453 -8.39 4.27 15.57
C ALA A 453 -7.69 5.61 15.38
N TYR A 454 -8.06 6.33 14.32
CA TYR A 454 -7.58 7.69 14.12
C TYR A 454 -7.95 8.56 15.33
N GLY A 455 -6.96 9.25 15.89
CA GLY A 455 -7.07 10.10 17.07
C GLY A 455 -7.84 11.39 16.83
N THR A 456 -9.10 11.27 16.42
CA THR A 456 -9.99 12.36 16.00
C THR A 456 -10.18 13.38 17.11
N GLU A 457 -10.35 12.93 18.36
CA GLU A 457 -10.47 13.80 19.54
C GLU A 457 -9.21 14.65 19.72
N ALA A 458 -8.02 14.03 19.62
CA ALA A 458 -6.75 14.75 19.73
C ALA A 458 -6.55 15.71 18.56
N HIS A 459 -6.87 15.31 17.33
CA HIS A 459 -6.77 16.16 16.15
C HIS A 459 -7.67 17.40 16.29
N LEU A 460 -8.94 17.23 16.70
CA LEU A 460 -9.86 18.35 16.91
C LEU A 460 -9.34 19.33 17.97
N VAL A 461 -8.88 18.83 19.12
CA VAL A 461 -8.31 19.65 20.19
C VAL A 461 -7.11 20.47 19.70
N PHE A 462 -6.23 19.88 18.89
CA PHE A 462 -5.10 20.60 18.31
C PHE A 462 -5.51 21.59 17.23
N ALA A 463 -6.46 21.22 16.37
CA ALA A 463 -6.98 22.08 15.32
C ALA A 463 -7.62 23.34 15.91
N ASP A 464 -8.42 23.19 16.98
CA ASP A 464 -9.04 24.30 17.71
C ASP A 464 -7.99 25.23 18.36
N ALA A 465 -6.86 24.68 18.80
CA ALA A 465 -5.73 25.45 19.33
C ALA A 465 -4.84 26.09 18.24
N GLY A 466 -5.13 25.83 16.96
CA GLY A 466 -4.30 26.25 15.82
C GLY A 466 -2.95 25.54 15.76
N LEU A 467 -2.85 24.34 16.35
CA LEU A 467 -1.66 23.51 16.43
C LEU A 467 -1.74 22.25 15.56
N ALA A 468 -2.76 22.11 14.72
CA ALA A 468 -2.88 21.08 13.68
C ALA A 468 -3.61 21.65 12.46
N PRO A 469 -3.52 20.99 11.29
CA PRO A 469 -4.40 21.31 10.16
C PRO A 469 -5.86 21.21 10.60
N LYS A 470 -6.72 22.10 10.09
CA LYS A 470 -8.16 22.01 10.38
C LYS A 470 -8.70 20.64 9.97
N TYR A 471 -9.31 19.92 10.90
CA TYR A 471 -10.09 18.72 10.61
C TYR A 471 -11.37 19.15 9.89
N ILE A 472 -11.66 18.56 8.72
CA ILE A 472 -12.83 18.93 7.92
C ILE A 472 -13.95 17.93 8.23
N CYS A 473 -13.72 16.67 7.87
CA CYS A 473 -14.65 15.58 8.13
C CYS A 473 -13.95 14.23 8.03
N GLU A 474 -14.58 13.22 8.61
CA GLU A 474 -14.37 11.84 8.21
C GLU A 474 -15.45 11.52 7.18
N ALA A 475 -15.05 11.12 5.98
CA ALA A 475 -15.98 10.80 4.92
C ALA A 475 -16.57 9.40 5.23
N PRO A 476 -17.86 9.29 5.58
CA PRO A 476 -18.50 7.99 5.74
C PRO A 476 -18.50 7.28 4.39
N SER A 477 -18.34 5.97 4.42
CA SER A 477 -18.50 5.19 3.22
C SER A 477 -19.99 5.01 2.94
N GLU A 478 -20.60 5.93 2.19
CA GLU A 478 -21.95 5.73 1.61
C GLU A 478 -22.00 4.40 0.83
N TYR A 479 -20.85 3.99 0.29
CA TYR A 479 -20.66 2.70 -0.35
C TYR A 479 -20.87 1.51 0.60
N GLU A 480 -20.43 1.57 1.87
CA GLU A 480 -20.74 0.52 2.87
C GLU A 480 -22.22 0.42 3.15
N MET A 481 -22.89 1.57 3.31
CA MET A 481 -24.35 1.62 3.49
C MET A 481 -25.09 1.05 2.28
N GLN A 482 -24.59 1.31 1.06
CA GLN A 482 -25.11 0.71 -0.16
C GLN A 482 -24.93 -0.81 -0.16
N ILE A 483 -23.74 -1.32 0.19
CA ILE A 483 -23.48 -2.77 0.28
C ILE A 483 -24.46 -3.40 1.28
N MET A 484 -24.63 -2.80 2.46
CA MET A 484 -25.57 -3.29 3.48
C MET A 484 -27.00 -3.36 2.95
N LYS A 485 -27.47 -2.30 2.29
CA LYS A 485 -28.80 -2.25 1.69
C LYS A 485 -29.00 -3.37 0.67
N GLU A 486 -28.00 -3.62 -0.18
CA GLU A 486 -28.04 -4.66 -1.21
C GLU A 486 -28.10 -6.07 -0.63
N ILE A 487 -27.49 -6.32 0.53
CA ILE A 487 -27.59 -7.60 1.24
C ILE A 487 -28.79 -7.66 2.21
N GLY A 488 -29.72 -6.71 2.12
CA GLY A 488 -30.94 -6.66 2.95
C GLY A 488 -30.67 -6.38 4.43
N LYS A 489 -29.54 -5.76 4.76
CA LYS A 489 -29.21 -5.32 6.11
C LYS A 489 -29.48 -3.82 6.24
N GLN A 490 -30.08 -3.42 7.36
CA GLN A 490 -30.21 -2.02 7.74
C GLN A 490 -29.22 -1.75 8.86
N ALA A 491 -28.34 -0.77 8.68
CA ALA A 491 -27.55 -0.25 9.80
C ALA A 491 -28.48 0.61 10.65
N SER A 492 -28.63 0.25 11.92
CA SER A 492 -29.25 1.13 12.92
C SER A 492 -28.29 2.26 13.31
N SER A 493 -26.99 2.03 13.20
CA SER A 493 -25.93 3.00 13.46
C SER A 493 -24.67 2.71 12.63
N SER A 494 -23.80 3.72 12.47
CA SER A 494 -22.46 3.54 11.87
C SER A 494 -21.51 2.72 12.73
N THR A 495 -21.92 2.31 13.94
CA THR A 495 -21.15 1.43 14.83
C THR A 495 -21.53 -0.05 14.70
N ASP A 496 -22.51 -0.37 13.85
CA ASP A 496 -23.00 -1.74 13.69
C ASP A 496 -22.03 -2.64 12.88
N PHE A 497 -21.06 -2.02 12.21
CA PHE A 497 -20.08 -2.68 11.34
C PHE A 497 -18.69 -2.07 11.51
N ASP A 498 -17.69 -2.86 11.17
CA ASP A 498 -16.29 -2.44 11.19
C ASP A 498 -15.92 -1.94 9.80
N SER A 499 -15.76 -0.62 9.64
CA SER A 499 -15.32 -0.04 8.38
C SER A 499 -13.89 -0.47 8.06
N ILE A 500 -13.64 -0.82 6.80
CA ILE A 500 -12.31 -1.28 6.36
C ILE A 500 -11.37 -0.12 6.05
N ILE A 501 -11.94 0.99 5.60
CA ILE A 501 -11.20 2.23 5.40
C ILE A 501 -11.96 3.38 6.04
N ARG A 502 -11.23 4.28 6.67
CA ARG A 502 -11.73 5.57 7.14
C ARG A 502 -10.98 6.65 6.39
N LEU A 503 -11.72 7.56 5.74
CA LEU A 503 -11.13 8.62 4.94
C LEU A 503 -11.23 9.93 5.68
N ILE A 504 -10.10 10.41 6.19
CA ILE A 504 -10.03 11.65 6.98
C ILE A 504 -9.66 12.82 6.06
N ALA A 505 -10.58 13.75 5.87
CA ALA A 505 -10.35 14.99 5.15
C ALA A 505 -9.88 16.10 6.11
N MET A 506 -8.77 16.74 5.77
CA MET A 506 -8.15 17.80 6.57
C MET A 506 -7.52 18.88 5.69
N GLN A 507 -7.25 20.04 6.29
CA GLN A 507 -6.63 21.18 5.59
C GLN A 507 -5.31 20.80 4.90
N ARG A 508 -5.10 21.32 3.68
CA ARG A 508 -3.84 21.16 2.97
C ARG A 508 -2.78 22.15 3.47
N LEU A 509 -1.69 21.64 4.01
CA LEU A 509 -0.51 22.42 4.35
C LEU A 509 0.39 22.58 3.11
N LYS A 510 0.26 23.68 2.38
CA LYS A 510 1.05 23.97 1.16
C LYS A 510 2.54 24.13 1.50
N SER A 511 3.41 23.55 0.68
CA SER A 511 4.86 23.78 0.74
C SER A 511 5.21 25.25 0.52
N PRO A 512 6.30 25.77 1.09
CA PRO A 512 6.72 27.14 0.81
C PRO A 512 7.13 27.30 -0.66
N THR A 513 6.85 28.48 -1.21
CA THR A 513 7.36 28.92 -2.51
C THR A 513 8.29 30.11 -2.31
N PRO A 514 9.02 30.57 -3.34
CA PRO A 514 9.83 31.78 -3.22
C PRO A 514 9.03 33.01 -2.75
N PHE A 515 7.75 33.08 -3.12
CA PHE A 515 6.92 34.27 -2.90
C PHE A 515 5.86 34.10 -1.81
N GLU A 516 5.59 32.86 -1.39
CA GLU A 516 4.56 32.56 -0.40
C GLU A 516 5.13 31.70 0.74
N PRO A 517 4.90 32.08 2.00
CA PRO A 517 5.27 31.23 3.12
C PRO A 517 4.48 29.92 3.11
N GLY A 518 5.13 28.83 3.50
CA GLY A 518 4.50 27.52 3.52
C GLY A 518 5.13 26.59 4.55
N TRP A 519 4.67 25.35 4.55
CA TRP A 519 4.94 24.38 5.61
C TRP A 519 6.02 23.39 5.21
N VAL A 520 6.97 23.15 6.10
CA VAL A 520 7.98 22.09 5.99
C VAL A 520 7.99 21.27 7.27
N SER A 521 8.21 19.96 7.18
CA SER A 521 8.42 19.17 8.39
C SER A 521 9.73 19.55 9.05
N LEU A 522 9.83 19.39 10.36
CA LEU A 522 11.07 19.61 11.11
C LEU A 522 12.20 18.73 10.55
N ALA A 523 11.92 17.49 10.15
CA ALA A 523 12.92 16.65 9.48
C ALA A 523 13.45 17.27 8.17
N LYS A 524 12.58 17.85 7.33
CA LYS A 524 13.01 18.56 6.12
C LYS A 524 13.78 19.84 6.45
N LEU A 525 13.34 20.59 7.46
CA LEU A 525 14.03 21.79 7.94
C LEU A 525 15.46 21.45 8.39
N ARG A 526 15.61 20.41 9.22
CA ARG A 526 16.92 19.93 9.70
C ARG A 526 17.87 19.60 8.55
N ASN A 527 17.35 18.93 7.52
CA ASN A 527 18.17 18.41 6.42
C ASN A 527 18.50 19.46 5.36
N HIS A 528 17.56 20.37 5.04
CA HIS A 528 17.70 21.31 3.91
C HIS A 528 17.93 22.77 4.34
N HIS A 529 17.62 23.11 5.59
CA HIS A 529 17.66 24.47 6.12
C HIS A 529 18.35 24.51 7.49
N ARG A 530 19.49 23.82 7.59
CA ARG A 530 20.20 23.56 8.85
C ARG A 530 20.51 24.82 9.66
N ALA A 531 20.92 25.91 9.00
CA ALA A 531 21.20 27.18 9.68
C ALA A 531 19.98 27.75 10.41
N LEU A 532 18.81 27.74 9.76
CA LEU A 532 17.55 28.15 10.39
C LEU A 532 17.13 27.17 11.49
N ALA A 533 17.34 25.87 11.29
CA ALA A 533 17.02 24.85 12.31
C ALA A 533 17.86 25.03 13.60
N LEU A 534 19.16 25.30 13.46
CA LEU A 534 20.09 25.55 14.58
C LEU A 534 19.75 26.88 15.27
N GLY A 535 19.63 27.98 14.51
CA GLY A 535 19.28 29.29 15.07
C GLY A 535 17.88 29.31 15.72
N GLY A 536 16.97 28.47 15.23
CA GLY A 536 15.60 28.34 15.72
C GLY A 536 15.38 27.35 16.86
N LYS A 537 16.42 26.65 17.33
CA LYS A 537 16.27 25.51 18.27
C LYS A 537 15.44 25.86 19.52
N ALA A 538 15.70 27.01 20.13
CA ALA A 538 14.95 27.46 21.31
C ALA A 538 13.48 27.78 21.00
N GLN A 539 13.20 28.42 19.86
CA GLN A 539 11.83 28.74 19.42
C GLN A 539 11.02 27.48 19.10
N ILE A 540 11.65 26.53 18.40
CA ILE A 540 11.07 25.21 18.11
C ILE A 540 10.76 24.49 19.42
N ARG A 541 11.71 24.46 20.36
CA ARG A 541 11.51 23.81 21.65
C ARG A 541 10.35 24.42 22.43
N SER A 542 10.29 25.74 22.53
CA SER A 542 9.20 26.45 23.21
C SER A 542 7.84 26.10 22.61
N ALA A 543 7.73 26.11 21.28
CA ALA A 543 6.47 25.77 20.59
C ALA A 543 6.06 24.30 20.80
N ILE A 544 7.02 23.38 20.93
CA ILE A 544 6.73 21.97 21.25
C ILE A 544 6.35 21.79 22.72
N ASP A 545 6.94 22.56 23.64
CA ASP A 545 6.53 22.52 25.04
C ASP A 545 5.08 23.02 25.22
N GLU A 546 4.60 23.96 24.40
CA GLU A 546 3.17 24.32 24.31
C GLU A 546 2.30 23.13 23.88
N ILE A 547 2.72 22.38 22.86
CA ILE A 547 2.05 21.15 22.40
C ILE A 547 1.98 20.11 23.51
N LEU A 548 3.09 19.84 24.19
CA LEU A 548 3.15 18.86 25.28
C LEU A 548 2.29 19.29 26.49
N CYS A 549 2.23 20.59 26.77
CA CYS A 549 1.37 21.15 27.81
C CYS A 549 -0.11 20.95 27.46
N LEU A 550 -0.50 21.21 26.20
CA LEU A 550 -1.87 21.01 25.74
C LEU A 550 -2.29 19.54 25.88
N LEU A 551 -1.47 18.60 25.38
CA LEU A 551 -1.71 17.16 25.51
C LEU A 551 -1.98 16.75 26.96
N ARG A 552 -1.07 17.14 27.86
CA ARG A 552 -1.18 16.83 29.29
C ARG A 552 -2.44 17.42 29.91
N SER A 553 -2.74 18.70 29.63
CA SER A 553 -3.91 19.39 30.17
C SER A 553 -5.25 18.79 29.73
N LYS A 554 -5.25 18.09 28.59
CA LYS A 554 -6.43 17.43 28.01
C LYS A 554 -6.45 15.93 28.25
N HIS A 555 -5.47 15.38 28.98
CA HIS A 555 -5.29 13.94 29.18
C HIS A 555 -5.21 13.17 27.85
N LEU A 556 -4.53 13.76 26.87
CA LEU A 556 -4.32 13.20 25.55
C LEU A 556 -2.84 12.86 25.34
N VAL A 557 -2.60 11.95 24.41
CA VAL A 557 -1.29 11.58 23.88
C VAL A 557 -1.34 11.61 22.36
N HIS A 558 -0.20 11.90 21.72
CA HIS A 558 -0.05 11.79 20.28
C HIS A 558 0.57 10.45 19.87
N GLY A 559 1.55 9.97 20.63
CA GLY A 559 2.22 8.69 20.40
C GLY A 559 3.37 8.74 19.41
N ASP A 560 3.31 9.62 18.40
CA ASP A 560 4.35 9.76 17.38
C ASP A 560 4.91 11.19 17.16
N LEU A 561 5.28 11.90 18.22
CA LEU A 561 5.84 13.26 18.14
C LEU A 561 7.31 13.29 17.66
N ARG A 562 7.56 12.85 16.43
CA ARG A 562 8.86 12.91 15.76
C ARG A 562 8.96 14.11 14.81
N PRO A 563 10.18 14.51 14.39
CA PRO A 563 10.37 15.61 13.44
C PRO A 563 9.65 15.45 12.10
N ASN A 564 9.28 14.23 11.70
CA ASN A 564 8.48 14.00 10.48
C ASN A 564 7.03 14.48 10.62
N ASN A 565 6.49 14.43 11.84
CA ASN A 565 5.08 14.65 12.16
C ASN A 565 4.84 16.03 12.78
N ILE A 566 5.85 16.91 12.73
CA ILE A 566 5.79 18.28 13.19
C ILE A 566 6.19 19.19 12.03
N MET A 567 5.28 20.07 11.66
CA MET A 567 5.40 21.01 10.56
C MET A 567 5.68 22.42 11.12
N VAL A 568 6.56 23.17 10.49
CA VAL A 568 6.79 24.60 10.77
C VAL A 568 6.53 25.42 9.52
N LYS A 569 5.99 26.62 9.71
CA LYS A 569 5.78 27.55 8.60
C LYS A 569 7.00 28.44 8.43
N ILE A 570 7.57 28.43 7.22
CA ILE A 570 8.75 29.22 6.86
C ILE A 570 8.47 30.10 5.64
N CYS A 571 9.26 31.15 5.50
CA CYS A 571 9.32 31.99 4.31
C CYS A 571 10.72 31.86 3.69
N LEU A 572 10.81 31.72 2.37
CA LEU A 572 12.10 31.54 1.68
C LEU A 572 12.74 32.88 1.28
N GLN A 573 11.95 33.93 1.07
CA GLN A 573 12.41 35.26 0.66
C GLN A 573 11.72 36.40 1.44
N PRO A 574 12.34 37.59 1.55
CA PRO A 574 13.68 37.94 1.09
C PRO A 574 14.79 37.20 1.86
N GLU A 575 14.49 36.74 3.08
CA GLU A 575 15.40 35.94 3.90
C GLU A 575 14.66 34.73 4.47
N LEU A 576 15.39 33.62 4.57
CA LEU A 576 14.90 32.37 5.15
C LEU A 576 14.59 32.55 6.64
N ARG A 577 13.31 32.51 7.01
CA ARG A 577 12.87 32.73 8.41
C ARG A 577 11.61 31.98 8.77
N PHE A 578 11.37 31.80 10.07
CA PHE A 578 10.07 31.34 10.57
C PHE A 578 8.99 32.40 10.39
N VAL A 579 7.77 31.94 10.15
CA VAL A 579 6.59 32.81 10.21
C VAL A 579 6.12 32.87 11.67
N PRO A 580 6.04 34.06 12.30
CA PRO A 580 5.49 34.19 13.64
C PRO A 580 3.99 33.87 13.65
N ARG A 581 3.49 33.34 14.77
CA ARG A 581 2.05 33.25 15.01
C ARG A 581 1.43 34.65 15.09
N LYS A 582 0.11 34.72 14.93
CA LYS A 582 -0.64 36.00 14.99
C LYS A 582 -0.46 36.76 16.31
N ASP A 583 -0.13 36.07 17.40
CA ASP A 583 0.14 36.68 18.70
C ASP A 583 1.59 37.17 18.86
N ASN A 584 2.45 36.94 17.86
CA ASN A 584 3.90 37.20 17.85
C ASN A 584 4.66 36.58 19.03
N LYS A 585 4.10 35.58 19.73
CA LYS A 585 4.74 34.95 20.89
C LYS A 585 5.56 33.72 20.53
N SER A 586 5.14 32.99 19.49
CA SER A 586 5.83 31.78 19.04
C SER A 586 5.81 31.63 17.52
N ILE A 587 6.57 30.67 17.00
CA ILE A 587 6.58 30.34 15.57
C ILE A 587 5.32 29.52 15.22
N CYS A 588 4.86 29.61 13.96
CA CYS A 588 3.77 28.77 13.49
C CYS A 588 4.23 27.30 13.39
N ILE A 589 3.73 26.46 14.29
CA ILE A 589 3.96 25.01 14.31
C ILE A 589 2.62 24.27 14.20
N MET A 590 2.63 23.12 13.53
CA MET A 590 1.48 22.22 13.49
C MET A 590 1.93 20.77 13.65
N VAL A 591 1.14 19.98 14.36
CA VAL A 591 1.27 18.53 14.47
C VAL A 591 0.37 17.88 13.42
N ILE A 592 0.88 16.83 12.79
CA ILE A 592 0.17 15.98 11.84
C ILE A 592 0.29 14.52 12.28
N ASP A 593 -0.43 13.62 11.61
CA ASP A 593 -0.30 12.17 11.80
C ASP A 593 -0.82 11.64 13.15
N PHE A 594 -2.13 11.82 13.38
CA PHE A 594 -2.83 11.43 14.61
C PHE A 594 -3.23 9.94 14.69
N ASP A 595 -2.55 9.04 13.98
CA ASP A 595 -2.96 7.63 13.87
C ASP A 595 -2.91 6.87 15.20
N TRP A 596 -2.02 7.28 16.10
CA TRP A 596 -1.85 6.68 17.43
C TRP A 596 -2.25 7.62 18.55
N ALA A 597 -2.86 8.75 18.20
CA ALA A 597 -3.26 9.75 19.17
C ALA A 597 -4.57 9.36 19.85
N GLY A 598 -4.76 9.77 21.10
CA GLY A 598 -5.96 9.46 21.86
C GLY A 598 -5.81 9.79 23.33
N LYS A 599 -6.60 9.14 24.18
CA LYS A 599 -6.54 9.35 25.64
C LYS A 599 -5.31 8.71 26.25
N ASP A 600 -4.66 9.42 27.17
CA ASP A 600 -3.52 8.93 27.96
C ASP A 600 -3.89 7.62 28.66
N GLY A 601 -3.03 6.60 28.51
CA GLY A 601 -3.23 5.27 29.09
C GLY A 601 -4.34 4.44 28.42
N THR A 602 -4.93 4.92 27.33
CA THR A 602 -5.91 4.17 26.53
C THR A 602 -5.43 3.96 25.10
N ALA A 603 -4.85 5.00 24.48
CA ALA A 603 -4.21 4.89 23.17
C ALA A 603 -3.09 3.85 23.20
N ARG A 604 -2.86 3.16 22.08
CA ARG A 604 -1.88 2.08 21.97
C ARG A 604 -0.94 2.31 20.81
N TYR A 605 0.31 1.92 21.01
CA TYR A 605 1.25 1.72 19.91
C TYR A 605 0.77 0.57 19.02
N PRO A 606 1.11 0.58 17.72
CA PRO A 606 0.82 -0.55 16.85
C PRO A 606 1.58 -1.79 17.34
N VAL A 607 1.06 -2.97 16.97
CA VAL A 607 1.61 -4.28 17.38
C VAL A 607 3.03 -4.48 16.84
N ILE A 608 3.35 -3.87 15.70
CA ILE A 608 4.69 -3.89 15.12
C ILE A 608 5.08 -2.43 14.86
N ARG A 609 6.25 -2.03 15.35
CA ARG A 609 6.83 -0.71 15.12
C ARG A 609 8.22 -0.86 14.50
N ASN A 610 8.65 0.16 13.78
CA ASN A 610 10.00 0.22 13.24
C ASN A 610 11.03 0.24 14.40
N PRO A 611 11.91 -0.79 14.53
CA PRO A 611 12.84 -0.91 15.64
C PRO A 611 13.98 0.11 15.61
N ALA A 612 14.21 0.81 14.48
CA ALA A 612 15.22 1.85 14.36
C ALA A 612 14.87 3.14 15.10
N ILE A 613 13.62 3.28 15.57
CA ILE A 613 13.17 4.42 16.36
C ILE A 613 13.17 4.00 17.82
N PRO A 614 13.81 4.78 18.72
CA PRO A 614 13.87 4.47 20.15
C PRO A 614 12.54 4.78 20.82
N TRP A 615 11.53 3.96 20.57
CA TRP A 615 10.19 4.18 21.11
C TRP A 615 10.20 4.09 22.65
N PRO A 616 9.49 4.99 23.35
CA PRO A 616 9.49 5.04 24.81
C PRO A 616 8.62 3.95 25.49
N GLY A 617 7.76 3.25 24.74
CA GLY A 617 6.91 2.16 25.25
C GLY A 617 7.07 0.87 24.44
N ASN A 618 6.29 -0.17 24.78
CA ASN A 618 6.32 -1.48 24.11
C ASN A 618 5.40 -1.56 22.88
N ASN A 619 5.66 -2.51 21.99
CA ASN A 619 4.79 -2.85 20.86
C ASN A 619 3.40 -3.28 21.36
N GLY A 620 2.32 -2.74 20.78
CA GLY A 620 0.95 -2.95 21.27
C GLY A 620 0.64 -2.35 22.65
N GLY A 621 1.65 -1.72 23.29
CA GLY A 621 1.56 -1.16 24.64
C GLY A 621 0.78 0.14 24.68
N LEU A 622 0.27 0.47 25.88
CA LEU A 622 -0.41 1.74 26.12
C LEU A 622 0.56 2.91 25.95
N ILE A 623 0.04 4.03 25.44
CA ILE A 623 0.77 5.27 25.25
C ILE A 623 0.45 6.19 26.44
N HIS A 624 1.51 6.67 27.10
CA HIS A 624 1.39 7.56 28.24
C HIS A 624 1.93 8.95 27.93
N SER A 625 1.45 9.99 28.63
CA SER A 625 1.90 11.37 28.41
C SER A 625 3.42 11.58 28.59
N GLN A 626 4.10 10.75 29.40
CA GLN A 626 5.57 10.82 29.48
C GLN A 626 6.26 10.30 28.22
N HIS A 627 5.61 9.46 27.42
CA HIS A 627 6.17 8.93 26.17
C HIS A 627 6.40 10.05 25.15
N ASP A 628 5.41 10.92 24.94
CA ASP A 628 5.51 12.07 24.03
C ASP A 628 6.64 13.01 24.46
N ARG A 629 6.75 13.32 25.75
CA ARG A 629 7.83 14.13 26.30
C ARG A 629 9.20 13.49 26.08
N LYS A 630 9.34 12.19 26.41
CA LYS A 630 10.59 11.44 26.25
C LYS A 630 11.03 11.40 24.79
N MET A 631 10.10 11.16 23.86
CA MET A 631 10.38 11.15 22.43
C MET A 631 10.95 12.49 21.96
N VAL A 632 10.29 13.60 22.33
CA VAL A 632 10.77 14.95 22.03
C VAL A 632 12.14 15.21 22.64
N ASP A 633 12.33 14.90 23.93
CA ASP A 633 13.59 15.12 24.62
C ASP A 633 14.74 14.31 24.00
N ASP A 634 14.47 13.09 23.52
CA ASP A 634 15.47 12.22 22.91
C ASP A 634 15.95 12.77 21.56
N TRP A 635 15.05 13.09 20.61
CA TRP A 635 15.50 13.63 19.31
C TRP A 635 15.98 15.08 19.39
N MET A 636 15.59 15.85 20.42
CA MET A 636 16.05 17.23 20.60
C MET A 636 17.52 17.33 21.06
N LYS A 637 18.06 16.26 21.67
CA LYS A 637 19.50 16.15 22.00
C LYS A 637 20.36 16.24 20.74
N ASP A 638 19.94 15.52 19.70
CA ASP A 638 20.64 15.44 18.41
C ASP A 638 20.16 16.49 17.40
N TRP A 639 19.28 17.41 17.82
CA TRP A 639 18.84 18.52 16.99
C TRP A 639 20.01 19.49 16.74
N PRO A 640 20.26 19.89 15.47
CA PRO A 640 21.47 20.60 15.07
C PRO A 640 21.71 21.93 15.76
#